data_AF-A0A1E5JNC0-F1
#
_entry.id   AF-A0A1E5JNC0-F1
#
_cell.length_a   1.000
_cell.length_b   1.000
_cell.length_c   1.000
_cell.angle_alpha   90.00
_cell.angle_beta   90.00
_cell.angle_gamma   90.00
#
_symmetry.space_group_name_H-M   'P 1'
#
loop_
_entity.id
_entity.type
_entity.pdbx_description
1 polymer ?
#
loop_
_entity_poly.entity_id
_entity_poly.type
_entity_poly.pdbx_seq_one_letter_code
_entity_poly.pdbx_strand_id
1 'polypeptide(L)'
;MGFFIKNIVVIGDMDGKNGEYHNSLNPMQGGRPIIFNDGIVDNQRVDRMVEQIKGLAECAKNNSKPTRLTRLITDEFSFYTKNAPLSIEEYKELINRTSDVLQDLPPNIVLILSSIPVLWPDGTLRNAVLHVQSPNSKDSEPIIHHFSKESCSGIDPWYSKDNTIHNCYEFRGDDYFSDEYSPDVVLKDTRVKCNDPNQYKSAIIVEGLNLPPVVDAIDVCLDHQNGVAMKNAEQLLKNLSSPPVHISHIVTSNYIAIKDEHLTSSVVHVDHKRRRVEGSGEKKEELVSTPFGNGSKVFTFQSKKTELIHSQLFRTISNKINIQNVIDDDGNTLLHQILIPDKKNNPYCTHKRRRLESILPHFDHQSINQQNKNGDTPLHLAVKAIYEEHIFLQFLERGARLDVKNSLGLTSIGIAYQENKIELVTALCNKIINNKKIYLFHRDVILALISEIKDVELQKKLARAALSFEHSESFITKKIEERLLEISGNSLESTQNNPPMPSALEGAEEESAISESIVIEPIFPELSKAEAYTSIKLEFEKGPAADLKRIEHLLLQNINLNEDSGLGHFTLGAYLIVQAFISRDSISSITLDFFFTLAKPHLNEHIVQEICDYLPDSTCHEWIYQELVKDQFNKALQGKTPDTAIIFTAFSKGKTIWNAKYGSITLAERAVFEAYRANNPKLLEIVFTELRKNNLSVDVDEIAKKMGENSPKFSSWVEVRLEKMELHHLLKNEFSNGPSADLITVRKILELGVNLDKNSGLRNDLTLGEYTIAQAFINKDSISADTLAFFFDTIGIKLNPEKIKK
;
A
#
# COMPACT_ATOMS: atom_id res chain seq x y z
N MET A 1 1.40 -23.96 2.60
CA MET A 1 2.86 -24.03 2.33
C MET A 1 3.28 -22.67 1.76
N GLY A 2 4.15 -21.90 2.43
CA GLY A 2 4.52 -20.56 1.96
C GLY A 2 5.17 -20.54 0.56
N PHE A 3 5.09 -19.41 -0.13
CA PHE A 3 5.80 -19.20 -1.40
C PHE A 3 7.29 -18.93 -1.13
N PHE A 4 8.18 -19.76 -1.69
CA PHE A 4 9.63 -19.66 -1.49
C PHE A 4 10.37 -19.50 -2.82
N ILE A 5 11.49 -18.79 -2.75
CA ILE A 5 12.45 -18.65 -3.85
C ILE A 5 13.79 -19.23 -3.43
N LYS A 6 14.40 -20.05 -4.29
CA LYS A 6 15.79 -20.46 -4.22
C LYS A 6 16.60 -19.62 -5.20
N ASN A 7 17.60 -18.91 -4.70
CA ASN A 7 18.50 -18.11 -5.52
C ASN A 7 19.84 -18.84 -5.70
N ILE A 8 20.34 -18.83 -6.92
CA ILE A 8 21.63 -19.35 -7.34
C ILE A 8 22.37 -18.19 -8.00
N VAL A 9 23.52 -17.84 -7.45
CA VAL A 9 24.32 -16.71 -7.90
C VAL A 9 25.55 -17.25 -8.63
N VAL A 10 25.80 -16.76 -9.84
CA VAL A 10 26.92 -17.20 -10.67
C VAL A 10 27.90 -16.05 -10.85
N ILE A 11 29.16 -16.31 -10.52
CA ILE A 11 30.25 -15.32 -10.53
C ILE A 11 31.45 -15.89 -11.26
N GLY A 12 32.09 -15.09 -12.11
CA GLY A 12 33.24 -15.55 -12.87
C GLY A 12 34.55 -15.64 -12.11
N ASP A 13 35.40 -16.55 -12.56
CA ASP A 13 36.66 -16.92 -11.90
C ASP A 13 37.71 -15.79 -11.85
N MET A 14 37.58 -14.75 -12.69
CA MET A 14 38.54 -13.64 -12.82
C MET A 14 37.99 -12.32 -12.26
N ASP A 15 37.83 -12.25 -10.93
CA ASP A 15 37.20 -11.10 -10.24
C ASP A 15 35.79 -10.79 -10.75
N GLY A 16 34.98 -11.82 -11.00
CA GLY A 16 33.62 -11.64 -11.53
C GLY A 16 33.55 -11.40 -13.03
N LYS A 17 34.45 -11.99 -13.81
CA LYS A 17 34.37 -11.96 -15.28
C LYS A 17 34.15 -13.39 -15.77
N ASN A 18 33.01 -13.61 -16.41
CA ASN A 18 32.52 -14.93 -16.84
C ASN A 18 32.40 -15.07 -18.37
N GLY A 19 32.60 -13.97 -19.10
CA GLY A 19 32.64 -13.96 -20.57
C GLY A 19 34.06 -14.07 -21.14
N GLU A 20 34.17 -13.88 -22.45
CA GLU A 20 35.44 -13.89 -23.19
C GLU A 20 36.32 -12.67 -22.86
N TYR A 21 35.70 -11.65 -22.28
CA TYR A 21 36.37 -10.45 -21.83
C TYR A 21 37.22 -10.72 -20.58
N HIS A 22 38.50 -11.06 -20.79
CA HIS A 22 39.51 -11.14 -19.76
C HIS A 22 40.44 -9.93 -19.89
N ASN A 23 40.65 -9.15 -18.82
CA ASN A 23 41.38 -7.89 -19.00
C ASN A 23 42.45 -7.61 -17.95
N SER A 24 43.71 -7.66 -18.42
CA SER A 24 44.91 -7.03 -17.86
C SER A 24 45.75 -6.27 -18.92
N LEU A 25 45.32 -6.22 -20.20
CA LEU A 25 46.13 -5.71 -21.32
C LEU A 25 45.41 -4.69 -22.24
N ASN A 26 44.11 -4.45 -22.05
CA ASN A 26 43.39 -3.51 -22.91
C ASN A 26 43.76 -2.05 -22.60
N PRO A 27 43.79 -1.18 -23.63
CA PRO A 27 43.95 0.26 -23.46
C PRO A 27 42.90 0.85 -22.53
N MET A 28 43.27 1.90 -21.81
CA MET A 28 42.37 2.61 -20.91
C MET A 28 42.15 4.06 -21.36
N GLN A 29 40.91 4.55 -21.30
CA GLN A 29 40.58 5.96 -21.45
C GLN A 29 39.81 6.43 -20.21
N GLY A 30 40.39 7.35 -19.44
CA GLY A 30 39.75 7.87 -18.22
C GLY A 30 39.40 6.80 -17.18
N GLY A 31 40.16 5.69 -17.12
CA GLY A 31 39.90 4.56 -16.23
C GLY A 31 38.89 3.52 -16.76
N ARG A 32 38.34 3.74 -17.97
CA ARG A 32 37.50 2.75 -18.67
C ARG A 32 38.35 1.84 -19.54
N PRO A 33 38.13 0.52 -19.48
CA PRO A 33 38.70 -0.39 -20.46
C PRO A 33 38.12 -0.23 -21.85
N ILE A 34 38.96 -0.31 -22.89
CA ILE A 34 38.52 -0.30 -24.29
C ILE A 34 38.91 -1.63 -24.95
N ILE A 35 37.91 -2.34 -25.44
CA ILE A 35 38.04 -3.57 -26.21
C ILE A 35 38.33 -3.20 -27.66
N PHE A 36 39.46 -3.64 -28.17
CA PHE A 36 39.84 -3.49 -29.57
C PHE A 36 39.37 -4.72 -30.35
N ASN A 37 38.97 -4.48 -31.60
CA ASN A 37 38.69 -5.50 -32.56
C ASN A 37 40.02 -6.13 -33.03
N ASP A 38 40.19 -7.42 -32.80
CA ASP A 38 41.38 -8.17 -33.23
C ASP A 38 41.39 -8.49 -34.73
N GLY A 39 40.34 -8.08 -35.46
CA GLY A 39 40.15 -8.34 -36.90
C GLY A 39 39.72 -9.77 -37.20
N ILE A 40 39.45 -10.60 -36.18
CA ILE A 40 39.08 -11.99 -36.34
C ILE A 40 37.55 -12.10 -36.35
N VAL A 41 37.01 -12.63 -37.45
CA VAL A 41 35.60 -13.02 -37.53
C VAL A 41 35.40 -14.31 -36.74
N ASP A 42 34.65 -14.24 -35.64
CA ASP A 42 34.45 -15.35 -34.71
C ASP A 42 33.03 -15.93 -34.82
N ASN A 43 32.85 -16.84 -35.77
CA ASN A 43 31.54 -17.45 -36.07
C ASN A 43 31.08 -18.48 -35.01
N GLN A 44 31.88 -18.79 -33.99
CA GLN A 44 31.57 -19.82 -32.98
C GLN A 44 31.20 -19.23 -31.62
N ARG A 45 31.14 -17.91 -31.52
CA ARG A 45 30.83 -17.21 -30.29
C ARG A 45 29.45 -17.53 -29.74
N VAL A 46 28.43 -17.48 -30.59
CA VAL A 46 27.05 -17.82 -30.19
C VAL A 46 27.00 -19.26 -29.70
N ASP A 47 27.72 -20.19 -30.34
CA ASP A 47 27.82 -21.58 -29.87
C ASP A 47 28.37 -21.68 -28.44
N ARG A 48 29.46 -20.95 -28.15
CA ARG A 48 30.03 -20.93 -26.80
C ARG A 48 29.06 -20.32 -25.79
N MET A 49 28.38 -19.23 -26.12
CA MET A 49 27.39 -18.62 -25.22
C MET A 49 26.23 -19.59 -24.94
N VAL A 50 25.73 -20.28 -25.96
CA VAL A 50 24.66 -21.29 -25.82
C VAL A 50 25.12 -22.47 -24.98
N GLU A 51 26.35 -22.96 -25.15
CA GLU A 51 26.89 -24.05 -24.32
C GLU A 51 27.04 -23.63 -22.85
N GLN A 52 27.45 -22.38 -22.58
CA GLN A 52 27.44 -21.85 -21.21
C GLN A 52 26.01 -21.82 -20.64
N ILE A 53 25.05 -21.28 -21.39
CA ILE A 53 23.64 -21.20 -20.97
C ILE A 53 23.09 -22.60 -20.67
N LYS A 54 23.44 -23.61 -21.47
CA LYS A 54 23.08 -25.01 -21.24
C LYS A 54 23.64 -25.56 -19.93
N GLY A 55 24.91 -25.29 -19.62
CA GLY A 55 25.51 -25.65 -18.33
C GLY A 55 24.81 -24.97 -17.14
N LEU A 56 24.46 -23.70 -17.29
CA LEU A 56 23.72 -22.95 -16.26
C LEU A 56 22.28 -23.48 -16.09
N ALA A 57 21.58 -23.76 -17.19
CA ALA A 57 20.24 -24.33 -17.20
C ALA A 57 20.21 -25.69 -16.48
N GLU A 58 21.18 -26.56 -16.76
CA GLU A 58 21.31 -27.86 -16.09
C GLU A 58 21.63 -27.71 -14.59
N CYS A 59 22.47 -26.73 -14.23
CA CYS A 59 22.72 -26.40 -12.82
C CYS A 59 21.44 -25.92 -12.10
N ALA A 60 20.65 -25.05 -12.73
CA ALA A 60 19.37 -24.60 -12.20
C ALA A 60 18.38 -25.76 -12.02
N LYS A 61 18.29 -26.65 -13.01
CA LYS A 61 17.48 -27.87 -12.98
C LYS A 61 17.85 -28.80 -11.84
N ASN A 62 19.13 -29.10 -11.67
CA ASN A 62 19.63 -29.96 -10.58
C ASN A 62 19.36 -29.38 -9.19
N ASN A 63 19.11 -28.07 -9.12
CA ASN A 63 18.80 -27.37 -7.89
C ASN A 63 17.33 -27.02 -7.71
N SER A 64 16.45 -27.30 -8.68
CA SER A 64 15.04 -26.91 -8.66
C SER A 64 14.16 -27.88 -7.87
N LYS A 65 12.98 -27.40 -7.47
CA LYS A 65 11.92 -28.21 -6.88
C LYS A 65 10.55 -27.68 -7.33
N PRO A 66 9.55 -28.53 -7.58
CA PRO A 66 8.24 -28.08 -8.08
C PRO A 66 7.54 -27.05 -7.17
N THR A 67 7.77 -27.12 -5.86
CA THR A 67 7.07 -26.31 -4.85
C THR A 67 7.69 -24.92 -4.61
N ARG A 68 8.67 -24.48 -5.42
CA ARG A 68 9.37 -23.20 -5.21
C ARG A 68 9.89 -22.64 -6.53
N LEU A 69 10.06 -21.33 -6.60
CA LEU A 69 10.73 -20.70 -7.72
C LEU A 69 12.25 -20.86 -7.57
N THR A 70 12.94 -21.23 -8.65
CA THR A 70 14.41 -21.32 -8.69
C THR A 70 14.95 -20.28 -9.64
N ARG A 71 15.74 -19.33 -9.15
CA ARG A 71 16.38 -18.31 -9.97
C ARG A 71 17.88 -18.54 -10.03
N LEU A 72 18.43 -18.60 -11.24
CA LEU A 72 19.87 -18.54 -11.47
C LEU A 72 20.21 -17.20 -12.12
N ILE A 73 21.16 -16.48 -11.52
CA ILE A 73 21.43 -15.08 -11.84
C ILE A 73 22.93 -14.93 -12.06
N THR A 74 23.31 -14.42 -13.21
CA THR A 74 24.72 -14.17 -13.55
C THR A 74 25.13 -12.75 -13.17
N ASP A 75 26.42 -12.55 -12.89
CA ASP A 75 27.01 -11.23 -12.70
C ASP A 75 27.09 -10.46 -14.03
N GLU A 76 27.19 -9.14 -13.96
CA GLU A 76 27.13 -8.21 -15.10
C GLU A 76 28.10 -8.51 -16.26
N PHE A 77 29.24 -9.15 -16.01
CA PHE A 77 30.27 -9.38 -17.04
C PHE A 77 30.29 -10.84 -17.53
N SER A 78 29.16 -11.54 -17.42
CA SER A 78 29.11 -12.95 -17.77
C SER A 78 29.09 -13.25 -19.26
N PHE A 79 28.66 -12.30 -20.09
CA PHE A 79 28.48 -12.52 -21.53
C PHE A 79 29.20 -11.47 -22.39
N TYR A 80 30.17 -10.75 -21.80
CA TYR A 80 31.00 -9.81 -22.55
C TYR A 80 31.96 -10.55 -23.49
N THR A 81 32.07 -10.03 -24.71
CA THR A 81 32.85 -10.60 -25.81
C THR A 81 34.26 -10.00 -25.89
N LYS A 82 35.22 -10.72 -26.48
CA LYS A 82 36.64 -10.32 -26.45
C LYS A 82 37.07 -9.24 -27.44
N ASN A 83 36.35 -9.02 -28.55
CA ASN A 83 36.84 -8.19 -29.68
C ASN A 83 35.81 -7.22 -30.28
N ALA A 84 34.53 -7.58 -30.34
CA ALA A 84 33.45 -6.74 -30.88
C ALA A 84 32.14 -7.11 -30.18
N PRO A 85 31.17 -6.20 -30.00
CA PRO A 85 29.85 -6.56 -29.48
C PRO A 85 29.14 -7.53 -30.43
N LEU A 86 28.11 -8.24 -29.95
CA LEU A 86 27.28 -9.05 -30.84
C LEU A 86 26.60 -8.16 -31.87
N SER A 87 26.57 -8.60 -33.13
CA SER A 87 25.65 -8.07 -34.12
C SER A 87 24.21 -8.38 -33.73
N ILE A 88 23.26 -7.63 -34.28
CA ILE A 88 21.84 -7.88 -34.00
C ILE A 88 21.40 -9.29 -34.42
N GLU A 89 21.94 -9.83 -35.52
CA GLU A 89 21.62 -11.18 -36.00
C GLU A 89 22.16 -12.26 -35.08
N GLU A 90 23.40 -12.13 -34.59
CA GLU A 90 23.96 -13.05 -33.58
C GLU A 90 23.13 -13.00 -32.28
N TYR A 91 22.65 -11.83 -31.90
CA TYR A 91 21.82 -11.68 -30.70
C TYR A 91 20.44 -12.35 -30.87
N LYS A 92 19.81 -12.19 -32.04
CA LYS A 92 18.57 -12.91 -32.39
C LYS A 92 18.76 -14.42 -32.40
N GLU A 93 19.88 -14.90 -32.96
CA GLU A 93 20.24 -16.32 -32.94
C GLU A 93 20.40 -16.83 -31.49
N LEU A 94 21.14 -16.09 -30.66
CA LEU A 94 21.34 -16.41 -29.25
C LEU A 94 20.01 -16.53 -28.49
N ILE A 95 19.07 -15.59 -28.69
CA ILE A 95 17.74 -15.63 -28.09
C ILE A 95 17.01 -16.92 -28.45
N ASN A 96 16.94 -17.24 -29.74
CA ASN A 96 16.17 -18.39 -30.22
C ASN A 96 16.76 -19.70 -29.70
N ARG A 97 18.10 -19.84 -29.75
CA ARG A 97 18.80 -21.02 -29.22
C ARG A 97 18.72 -21.11 -27.70
N THR A 98 18.69 -19.99 -26.99
CA THR A 98 18.44 -19.96 -25.54
C THR A 98 17.07 -20.53 -25.21
N SER A 99 16.03 -20.17 -25.98
CA SER A 99 14.71 -20.79 -25.81
C SER A 99 14.75 -22.30 -26.02
N ASP A 100 15.41 -22.77 -27.08
CA ASP A 100 15.50 -24.20 -27.36
C ASP A 100 16.21 -24.97 -26.23
N VAL A 101 17.26 -24.38 -25.62
CA VAL A 101 17.94 -24.97 -24.44
C VAL A 101 16.99 -25.09 -23.24
N LEU A 102 16.07 -24.15 -23.06
CA LEU A 102 15.20 -24.08 -21.89
C LEU A 102 13.87 -24.83 -22.07
N GLN A 103 13.55 -25.28 -23.29
CA GLN A 103 12.30 -25.97 -23.63
C GLN A 103 12.05 -27.23 -22.79
N ASP A 104 13.11 -27.95 -22.41
CA ASP A 104 13.01 -29.21 -21.65
C ASP A 104 13.21 -29.03 -20.13
N LEU A 105 13.30 -27.78 -19.65
CA LEU A 105 13.41 -27.52 -18.22
C LEU A 105 12.07 -27.75 -17.51
N PRO A 106 12.10 -28.25 -16.25
CA PRO A 106 10.90 -28.29 -15.43
C PRO A 106 10.41 -26.85 -15.13
N PRO A 107 9.11 -26.68 -14.82
CA PRO A 107 8.54 -25.38 -14.51
C PRO A 107 9.20 -24.75 -13.27
N ASN A 108 8.94 -23.45 -13.08
CA ASN A 108 9.40 -22.67 -11.94
C ASN A 108 10.92 -22.44 -11.90
N ILE A 109 11.58 -22.38 -13.06
CA ILE A 109 12.97 -21.95 -13.21
C ILE A 109 13.04 -20.63 -13.97
N VAL A 110 13.87 -19.71 -13.50
CA VAL A 110 14.19 -18.44 -14.16
C VAL A 110 15.69 -18.29 -14.29
N LEU A 111 16.17 -17.96 -15.49
CA LEU A 111 17.54 -17.53 -15.73
C LEU A 111 17.57 -16.02 -15.98
N ILE A 112 18.47 -15.32 -15.30
CA ILE A 112 18.74 -13.89 -15.52
C ILE A 112 20.17 -13.78 -16.02
N LEU A 113 20.32 -13.59 -17.33
CA LEU A 113 21.58 -13.58 -18.06
C LEU A 113 22.02 -12.13 -18.29
N SER A 114 22.84 -11.63 -17.37
CA SER A 114 23.35 -10.26 -17.35
C SER A 114 24.85 -10.25 -17.68
N SER A 115 25.41 -9.23 -18.35
CA SER A 115 24.83 -8.48 -19.47
C SER A 115 25.55 -8.88 -20.77
N ILE A 116 24.84 -8.73 -21.89
CA ILE A 116 25.25 -9.12 -23.24
C ILE A 116 25.42 -7.84 -24.06
N PRO A 117 26.65 -7.48 -24.48
CA PRO A 117 26.88 -6.30 -25.31
C PRO A 117 26.41 -6.54 -26.75
N VAL A 118 25.47 -5.73 -27.24
CA VAL A 118 24.85 -5.85 -28.57
C VAL A 118 24.98 -4.53 -29.32
N LEU A 119 25.44 -4.58 -30.57
CA LEU A 119 25.38 -3.48 -31.50
C LEU A 119 23.97 -3.39 -32.07
N TRP A 120 23.26 -2.34 -31.70
CA TRP A 120 21.91 -2.09 -32.14
C TRP A 120 21.87 -1.53 -33.57
N PRO A 121 20.75 -1.65 -34.31
CA PRO A 121 20.66 -1.13 -35.68
C PRO A 121 20.89 0.39 -35.82
N ASP A 122 20.72 1.17 -34.75
CA ASP A 122 21.02 2.61 -34.73
C ASP A 122 22.53 2.93 -34.60
N GLY A 123 23.39 1.90 -34.56
CA GLY A 123 24.84 2.03 -34.43
C GLY A 123 25.34 2.28 -33.00
N THR A 124 24.47 2.14 -32.00
CA THR A 124 24.81 2.28 -30.57
C THR A 124 24.93 0.94 -29.87
N LEU A 125 25.63 0.93 -28.73
CA LEU A 125 25.86 -0.25 -27.90
C LEU A 125 24.77 -0.35 -26.82
N ARG A 126 24.12 -1.52 -26.75
CA ARG A 126 23.21 -1.91 -25.66
C ARG A 126 23.89 -2.97 -24.80
N ASN A 127 23.76 -2.85 -23.48
CA ASN A 127 24.11 -3.95 -22.57
C ASN A 127 22.81 -4.66 -22.20
N ALA A 128 22.44 -5.62 -23.02
CA ALA A 128 21.19 -6.36 -22.93
C ALA A 128 21.21 -7.39 -21.80
N VAL A 129 20.05 -7.70 -21.25
CA VAL A 129 19.80 -8.74 -20.27
C VAL A 129 18.66 -9.60 -20.78
N LEU A 130 18.84 -10.92 -20.71
CA LEU A 130 17.77 -11.87 -20.98
C LEU A 130 17.23 -12.41 -19.66
N HIS A 131 15.94 -12.21 -19.43
CA HIS A 131 15.17 -12.88 -18.39
C HIS A 131 14.38 -14.01 -19.04
N VAL A 132 14.66 -15.25 -18.66
CA VAL A 132 14.10 -16.43 -19.31
C VAL A 132 13.44 -17.33 -18.30
N GLN A 133 12.13 -17.52 -18.44
CA GLN A 133 11.31 -18.40 -17.61
C GLN A 133 11.15 -19.75 -18.32
N SER A 134 11.39 -20.85 -17.61
CA SER A 134 11.12 -22.21 -18.08
C SER A 134 9.63 -22.38 -18.42
N PRO A 135 9.27 -23.28 -19.34
CA PRO A 135 7.88 -23.63 -19.63
C PRO A 135 7.07 -24.00 -18.37
N ASN A 136 5.81 -23.56 -18.31
CA ASN A 136 4.89 -23.94 -17.22
C ASN A 136 4.26 -25.32 -17.41
N SER A 137 4.35 -25.88 -18.61
CA SER A 137 3.87 -27.20 -19.00
C SER A 137 4.74 -27.76 -20.13
N LYS A 138 4.58 -29.05 -20.45
CA LYS A 138 5.30 -29.68 -21.57
C LYS A 138 4.92 -29.10 -22.95
N ASP A 139 3.72 -28.53 -23.06
CA ASP A 139 3.17 -28.01 -24.31
C ASP A 139 3.35 -26.49 -24.45
N SER A 140 3.91 -25.82 -23.44
CA SER A 140 4.20 -24.38 -23.47
C SER A 140 5.64 -24.10 -23.85
N GLU A 141 5.89 -22.95 -24.45
CA GLU A 141 7.24 -22.46 -24.73
C GLU A 141 7.81 -21.68 -23.53
N PRO A 142 9.15 -21.56 -23.42
CA PRO A 142 9.79 -20.64 -22.49
C PRO A 142 9.34 -19.20 -22.74
N ILE A 143 9.25 -18.41 -21.68
CA ILE A 143 8.94 -16.98 -21.77
C ILE A 143 10.25 -16.21 -21.70
N ILE A 144 10.57 -15.44 -22.75
CA ILE A 144 11.79 -14.62 -22.80
C ILE A 144 11.41 -13.14 -22.82
N HIS A 145 12.01 -12.39 -21.91
CA HIS A 145 11.95 -10.93 -21.87
C HIS A 145 13.35 -10.34 -22.05
N HIS A 146 13.42 -9.24 -22.79
CA HIS A 146 14.65 -8.48 -23.05
C HIS A 146 14.56 -7.13 -22.34
N PHE A 147 15.66 -6.66 -21.76
CA PHE A 147 15.84 -5.23 -21.46
C PHE A 147 17.33 -4.89 -21.47
N SER A 148 17.67 -3.62 -21.61
CA SER A 148 19.05 -3.15 -21.51
C SER A 148 19.29 -2.25 -20.30
N LYS A 149 20.53 -2.27 -19.81
CA LYS A 149 21.05 -1.32 -18.81
C LYS A 149 20.74 0.12 -19.24
N GLU A 150 20.28 0.96 -18.31
CA GLU A 150 19.90 2.36 -18.62
C GLU A 150 21.03 3.35 -18.35
N SER A 151 21.94 3.03 -17.42
CA SER A 151 23.00 3.93 -16.96
C SER A 151 24.40 3.32 -17.19
N CYS A 152 25.29 4.03 -17.88
CA CYS A 152 26.68 3.57 -18.06
C CYS A 152 27.56 3.92 -16.86
N SER A 153 28.29 2.95 -16.32
CA SER A 153 29.27 3.15 -15.26
C SER A 153 30.61 3.69 -15.80
N GLY A 154 31.35 4.38 -14.93
CA GLY A 154 32.72 4.87 -15.19
C GLY A 154 33.76 3.79 -15.46
N ILE A 155 33.41 2.51 -15.31
CA ILE A 155 34.30 1.35 -15.44
C ILE A 155 33.81 0.34 -16.47
N ASP A 156 32.64 0.56 -17.10
CA ASP A 156 32.10 -0.36 -18.09
C ASP A 156 33.02 -0.42 -19.31
N PRO A 157 33.32 -1.62 -19.84
CA PRO A 157 34.11 -1.74 -21.05
C PRO A 157 33.40 -1.10 -22.25
N TRP A 158 34.17 -0.38 -23.06
CA TRP A 158 33.73 0.11 -24.36
C TRP A 158 34.33 -0.71 -25.49
N TYR A 159 33.67 -0.73 -26.64
CA TYR A 159 34.18 -1.36 -27.86
C TYR A 159 34.63 -0.26 -28.84
N SER A 160 35.85 -0.38 -29.36
CA SER A 160 36.39 0.52 -30.38
C SER A 160 35.84 0.17 -31.76
N LYS A 161 35.55 1.19 -32.57
CA LYS A 161 35.08 1.02 -33.96
C LYS A 161 36.24 0.82 -34.95
N ASP A 162 37.40 1.38 -34.63
CA ASP A 162 38.55 1.49 -35.53
C ASP A 162 39.89 1.20 -34.83
N ASN A 163 39.84 0.56 -33.66
CA ASN A 163 40.99 0.30 -32.79
C ASN A 163 41.72 1.57 -32.33
N THR A 164 41.03 2.70 -32.28
CA THR A 164 41.49 3.89 -31.56
C THR A 164 40.80 4.03 -30.22
N ILE A 165 41.45 4.70 -29.28
CA ILE A 165 40.87 4.97 -27.96
C ILE A 165 39.79 6.05 -27.98
N HIS A 166 39.65 6.81 -29.06
CA HIS A 166 38.75 7.96 -29.14
C HIS A 166 37.45 7.67 -29.91
N ASN A 167 37.40 6.60 -30.70
CA ASN A 167 36.25 6.24 -31.52
C ASN A 167 35.64 4.91 -31.04
N CYS A 168 34.81 5.00 -30.01
CA CYS A 168 34.08 3.87 -29.45
C CYS A 168 32.59 3.91 -29.82
N TYR A 169 31.91 2.77 -29.75
CA TYR A 169 30.46 2.73 -29.82
C TYR A 169 29.86 3.50 -28.63
N GLU A 170 28.89 4.37 -28.93
CA GLU A 170 28.15 5.12 -27.91
C GLU A 170 27.26 4.15 -27.14
N PHE A 171 27.33 4.15 -25.81
CA PHE A 171 26.39 3.40 -24.99
C PHE A 171 25.04 4.11 -24.93
N ARG A 172 23.94 3.35 -25.07
CA ARG A 172 22.59 3.84 -24.78
C ARG A 172 21.71 2.74 -24.18
N GLY A 173 20.71 3.10 -23.38
CA GLY A 173 19.63 2.20 -22.93
C GLY A 173 18.45 2.15 -23.91
N ASP A 174 17.64 1.10 -23.85
CA ASP A 174 16.54 0.85 -24.81
C ASP A 174 15.60 2.05 -24.99
N ASP A 175 15.21 2.31 -26.23
CA ASP A 175 14.19 3.31 -26.59
C ASP A 175 12.92 2.63 -27.09
N TYR A 176 12.01 2.34 -26.16
CA TYR A 176 10.72 1.71 -26.46
C TYR A 176 9.74 2.64 -27.20
N PHE A 177 10.06 3.94 -27.37
CA PHE A 177 9.22 4.90 -28.11
C PHE A 177 9.62 5.02 -29.58
N SER A 178 10.72 4.40 -30.00
CA SER A 178 11.18 4.45 -31.39
C SER A 178 10.36 3.50 -32.28
N ASP A 179 9.80 4.02 -33.36
CA ASP A 179 9.09 3.23 -34.37
C ASP A 179 10.00 2.26 -35.16
N GLU A 180 11.33 2.50 -35.13
CA GLU A 180 12.32 1.72 -35.89
C GLU A 180 13.23 0.90 -34.97
N TYR A 181 13.67 1.49 -33.86
CA TYR A 181 14.71 0.94 -33.00
C TYR A 181 14.19 0.43 -31.65
N SER A 182 12.87 0.41 -31.41
CA SER A 182 12.32 -0.22 -30.21
C SER A 182 12.69 -1.71 -30.18
N PRO A 183 13.04 -2.29 -29.01
CA PRO A 183 13.22 -3.74 -28.87
C PRO A 183 12.03 -4.54 -29.41
N ASP A 184 10.80 -4.02 -29.28
CA ASP A 184 9.59 -4.67 -29.78
C ASP A 184 9.52 -4.76 -31.31
N VAL A 185 10.22 -3.86 -32.01
CA VAL A 185 10.31 -3.83 -33.47
C VAL A 185 11.50 -4.66 -33.95
N VAL A 186 12.65 -4.47 -33.31
CA VAL A 186 13.92 -5.07 -33.71
C VAL A 186 13.94 -6.58 -33.44
N LEU A 187 13.33 -7.04 -32.35
CA LEU A 187 13.36 -8.44 -31.90
C LEU A 187 12.06 -9.22 -32.22
N LYS A 188 11.13 -8.63 -32.98
CA LYS A 188 9.80 -9.21 -33.28
C LYS A 188 9.82 -10.59 -33.95
N ASP A 189 10.91 -10.93 -34.63
CA ASP A 189 11.15 -12.18 -35.34
C ASP A 189 11.90 -13.22 -34.48
N THR A 190 12.05 -12.95 -33.19
CA THR A 190 12.62 -13.85 -32.21
C THR A 190 11.54 -14.40 -31.27
N ARG A 191 11.95 -15.23 -30.31
CA ARG A 191 11.09 -15.72 -29.23
C ARG A 191 10.94 -14.75 -28.04
N VAL A 192 11.44 -13.52 -28.11
CA VAL A 192 11.17 -12.48 -27.09
C VAL A 192 9.69 -12.11 -27.12
N LYS A 193 9.08 -11.92 -25.94
CA LYS A 193 7.74 -11.35 -25.82
C LYS A 193 7.78 -9.84 -26.02
N CYS A 194 7.39 -9.40 -27.21
CA CYS A 194 7.26 -7.97 -27.53
C CYS A 194 5.91 -7.42 -27.08
N ASN A 195 5.88 -6.17 -26.59
CA ASN A 195 4.69 -5.47 -26.08
C ASN A 195 3.95 -6.26 -24.99
N ASP A 196 4.67 -7.02 -24.17
CA ASP A 196 4.06 -7.85 -23.14
C ASP A 196 3.62 -6.98 -21.93
N PRO A 197 2.32 -6.99 -21.55
CA PRO A 197 1.86 -6.26 -20.35
C PRO A 197 2.52 -6.74 -19.05
N ASN A 198 3.12 -7.93 -19.05
CA ASN A 198 3.85 -8.49 -17.92
C ASN A 198 5.29 -7.97 -17.80
N GLN A 199 5.72 -7.07 -18.69
CA GLN A 199 7.02 -6.43 -18.64
C GLN A 199 6.91 -4.90 -18.77
N TYR A 200 7.72 -4.21 -17.97
CA TYR A 200 8.09 -2.83 -18.25
C TYR A 200 9.60 -2.69 -18.02
N LYS A 201 10.37 -2.70 -19.11
CA LYS A 201 11.84 -2.69 -19.07
C LYS A 201 12.39 -3.76 -18.11
N SER A 202 13.14 -3.34 -17.09
CA SER A 202 13.78 -4.23 -16.10
C SER A 202 12.87 -4.72 -14.96
N ALA A 203 11.57 -4.38 -15.01
CA ALA A 203 10.56 -4.94 -14.12
C ALA A 203 9.72 -5.98 -14.89
N ILE A 204 9.72 -7.22 -14.41
CA ILE A 204 9.15 -8.37 -15.12
C ILE A 204 8.31 -9.22 -14.16
N ILE A 205 7.11 -9.63 -14.58
CA ILE A 205 6.29 -10.59 -13.82
C ILE A 205 6.72 -12.01 -14.15
N VAL A 206 7.00 -12.79 -13.11
CA VAL A 206 7.25 -14.22 -13.19
C VAL A 206 5.96 -14.97 -12.91
N GLU A 207 5.55 -15.80 -13.87
CA GLU A 207 4.35 -16.65 -13.78
C GLU A 207 4.78 -18.11 -13.66
N GLY A 208 4.77 -18.63 -12.42
CA GLY A 208 5.14 -20.03 -12.16
C GLY A 208 3.93 -20.95 -12.05
N LEU A 209 4.10 -22.22 -12.44
CA LEU A 209 3.13 -23.28 -12.22
C LEU A 209 2.84 -23.46 -10.72
N ASN A 210 1.57 -23.26 -10.34
CA ASN A 210 1.07 -23.36 -8.96
C ASN A 210 1.81 -22.44 -7.97
N LEU A 211 2.36 -21.32 -8.45
CA LEU A 211 2.99 -20.30 -7.62
C LEU A 211 2.29 -18.95 -7.82
N PRO A 212 2.14 -18.13 -6.76
CA PRO A 212 1.68 -16.75 -6.93
C PRO A 212 2.63 -15.97 -7.86
N PRO A 213 2.12 -15.04 -8.67
CA PRO A 213 2.99 -14.20 -9.50
C PRO A 213 3.88 -13.32 -8.62
N VAL A 214 5.10 -13.07 -9.08
CA VAL A 214 6.10 -12.23 -8.41
C VAL A 214 6.77 -11.30 -9.40
N VAL A 215 6.97 -10.04 -9.00
CA VAL A 215 7.73 -9.08 -9.80
C VAL A 215 9.22 -9.25 -9.52
N ASP A 216 10.01 -9.48 -10.55
CA ASP A 216 11.47 -9.31 -10.51
C ASP A 216 11.78 -7.86 -10.95
N ALA A 217 12.26 -7.05 -10.00
CA ALA A 217 12.75 -5.70 -10.24
C ALA A 217 14.28 -5.75 -10.30
N ILE A 218 14.86 -5.52 -11.49
CA ILE A 218 16.27 -5.81 -11.76
C ILE A 218 17.03 -4.52 -12.04
N ASP A 219 18.10 -4.28 -11.27
CA ASP A 219 19.06 -3.21 -11.51
C ASP A 219 20.39 -3.80 -12.00
N VAL A 220 20.98 -3.15 -13.00
CA VAL A 220 22.32 -3.49 -13.50
C VAL A 220 23.31 -2.40 -13.08
N CYS A 221 24.16 -2.71 -12.10
CA CYS A 221 25.24 -1.84 -11.65
C CYS A 221 24.77 -0.44 -11.24
N LEU A 222 25.11 0.62 -12.01
CA LEU A 222 24.79 2.00 -11.68
C LEU A 222 23.27 2.30 -11.67
N ASP A 223 22.47 1.48 -12.37
CA ASP A 223 21.01 1.57 -12.35
C ASP A 223 20.43 1.55 -10.92
N HIS A 224 21.05 0.76 -10.02
CA HIS A 224 20.68 0.72 -8.60
C HIS A 224 20.86 2.08 -7.91
N GLN A 225 21.97 2.78 -8.19
CA GLN A 225 22.19 4.11 -7.60
C GLN A 225 21.24 5.17 -8.16
N ASN A 226 20.59 4.90 -9.30
CA ASN A 226 19.62 5.78 -9.95
C ASN A 226 18.16 5.36 -9.68
N GLY A 227 17.96 4.25 -8.95
CA GLY A 227 16.65 3.69 -8.60
C GLY A 227 15.83 3.27 -9.82
N VAL A 228 16.48 2.74 -10.86
CA VAL A 228 15.85 2.40 -12.15
C VAL A 228 14.83 1.28 -11.98
N ALA A 229 15.20 0.16 -11.37
CA ALA A 229 14.28 -0.97 -11.16
C ALA A 229 13.04 -0.58 -10.35
N MET A 230 13.20 0.27 -9.33
CA MET A 230 12.08 0.77 -8.54
C MET A 230 11.08 1.59 -9.39
N LYS A 231 11.58 2.49 -10.24
CA LYS A 231 10.75 3.30 -11.14
C LYS A 231 10.06 2.42 -12.18
N ASN A 232 10.77 1.45 -12.74
CA ASN A 232 10.24 0.51 -13.72
C ASN A 232 9.15 -0.37 -13.10
N ALA A 233 9.37 -0.87 -11.86
CA ALA A 233 8.36 -1.63 -11.13
C ALA A 233 7.12 -0.80 -10.81
N GLU A 234 7.28 0.48 -10.43
CA GLU A 234 6.14 1.37 -10.22
C GLU A 234 5.30 1.53 -11.50
N GLN A 235 5.96 1.70 -12.65
CA GLN A 235 5.27 1.87 -13.93
C GLN A 235 4.57 0.59 -14.40
N LEU A 236 5.19 -0.57 -14.25
CA LEU A 236 4.56 -1.87 -14.51
C LEU A 236 3.28 -2.02 -13.69
N LEU A 237 3.38 -1.86 -12.37
CA LEU A 237 2.26 -2.04 -11.45
C LEU A 237 1.12 -1.02 -11.66
N LYS A 238 1.43 0.19 -12.13
CA LYS A 238 0.43 1.20 -12.52
C LYS A 238 -0.41 0.78 -13.72
N ASN A 239 0.13 -0.01 -14.63
CA ASN A 239 -0.57 -0.38 -15.86
C ASN A 239 -1.39 -1.67 -15.74
N LEU A 240 -1.09 -2.50 -14.73
CA LEU A 240 -1.82 -3.76 -14.50
C LEU A 240 -3.19 -3.53 -13.86
N SER A 241 -4.19 -4.28 -14.30
CA SER A 241 -5.53 -4.32 -13.68
C SER A 241 -5.51 -5.10 -12.36
N SER A 242 -4.83 -6.25 -12.33
CA SER A 242 -4.67 -7.12 -11.16
C SER A 242 -3.18 -7.32 -10.83
N PRO A 243 -2.53 -6.34 -10.17
CA PRO A 243 -1.09 -6.39 -9.93
C PRO A 243 -0.69 -7.47 -8.91
N PRO A 244 0.48 -8.12 -9.07
CA PRO A 244 1.04 -9.03 -8.06
C PRO A 244 1.34 -8.30 -6.74
N VAL A 245 1.30 -9.04 -5.63
CA VAL A 245 1.65 -8.51 -4.29
C VAL A 245 3.07 -8.85 -3.85
N HIS A 246 3.72 -9.79 -4.55
CA HIS A 246 5.08 -10.24 -4.26
C HIS A 246 6.09 -9.56 -5.17
N ILE A 247 7.27 -9.25 -4.61
CA ILE A 247 8.36 -8.63 -5.35
C ILE A 247 9.73 -9.15 -4.88
N SER A 248 10.69 -9.15 -5.79
CA SER A 248 12.09 -9.44 -5.55
C SER A 248 12.95 -8.36 -6.19
N HIS A 249 13.87 -7.79 -5.43
CA HIS A 249 14.83 -6.82 -5.94
C HIS A 249 16.17 -7.50 -6.22
N ILE A 250 16.63 -7.43 -7.46
CA ILE A 250 17.82 -8.13 -7.94
C ILE A 250 18.81 -7.09 -8.45
N VAL A 251 20.05 -7.15 -7.99
CA VAL A 251 21.12 -6.26 -8.44
C VAL A 251 22.23 -7.12 -9.04
N THR A 252 22.43 -7.03 -10.35
CA THR A 252 23.57 -7.67 -11.03
C THR A 252 24.64 -6.62 -11.28
N SER A 253 25.88 -6.86 -10.84
CA SER A 253 26.95 -5.87 -10.97
C SER A 253 28.31 -6.53 -10.91
N ASN A 254 29.32 -5.89 -11.46
CA ASN A 254 30.69 -6.18 -11.07
C ASN A 254 30.97 -5.70 -9.64
N TYR A 255 30.81 -4.39 -9.40
CA TYR A 255 30.90 -3.80 -8.07
C TYR A 255 29.93 -2.64 -7.90
N ILE A 256 28.98 -2.75 -6.97
CA ILE A 256 28.13 -1.63 -6.58
C ILE A 256 27.80 -1.64 -5.08
N ALA A 257 27.73 -0.45 -4.49
CA ALA A 257 27.23 -0.30 -3.12
C ALA A 257 25.70 -0.29 -3.12
N ILE A 258 25.09 -1.09 -2.23
CA ILE A 258 23.64 -1.13 -2.06
C ILE A 258 23.18 0.09 -1.26
N LYS A 259 22.26 0.87 -1.83
CA LYS A 259 21.51 1.94 -1.16
C LYS A 259 20.10 1.47 -0.76
N ASP A 260 19.79 1.48 0.53
CA ASP A 260 18.51 1.00 1.08
C ASP A 260 17.27 1.83 0.67
N GLU A 261 17.49 3.06 0.20
CA GLU A 261 16.44 3.96 -0.28
C GLU A 261 15.92 3.60 -1.68
N HIS A 262 16.68 2.83 -2.46
CA HIS A 262 16.31 2.37 -3.81
C HIS A 262 15.84 0.92 -3.85
N LEU A 263 15.92 0.21 -2.73
CA LEU A 263 15.43 -1.16 -2.61
C LEU A 263 13.91 -1.20 -2.50
N THR A 264 13.32 -2.11 -3.28
CA THR A 264 11.87 -2.43 -3.27
C THR A 264 11.55 -3.61 -2.35
N SER A 265 12.56 -4.40 -2.01
CA SER A 265 12.54 -5.57 -1.12
C SER A 265 13.98 -5.94 -0.74
N SER A 266 14.17 -6.96 0.09
CA SER A 266 15.49 -7.47 0.46
C SER A 266 16.25 -7.97 -0.77
N VAL A 267 17.48 -7.49 -0.92
CA VAL A 267 18.22 -7.59 -2.18
C VAL A 267 18.80 -8.98 -2.43
N VAL A 268 18.74 -9.40 -3.70
CA VAL A 268 19.58 -10.45 -4.27
C VAL A 268 20.71 -9.75 -5.01
N HIS A 269 21.86 -9.62 -4.36
CA HIS A 269 23.02 -8.90 -4.89
C HIS A 269 24.01 -9.90 -5.49
N VAL A 270 24.15 -9.86 -6.80
CA VAL A 270 25.09 -10.66 -7.59
C VAL A 270 26.27 -9.77 -7.94
N ASP A 271 27.32 -9.89 -7.13
CA ASP A 271 28.50 -9.04 -7.14
C ASP A 271 29.72 -9.82 -6.68
N HIS A 272 30.82 -9.69 -7.40
CA HIS A 272 31.99 -10.53 -7.17
C HIS A 272 32.64 -10.33 -5.80
N LYS A 273 32.50 -9.15 -5.18
CA LYS A 273 33.04 -8.82 -3.86
C LYS A 273 32.03 -9.00 -2.74
N ARG A 274 30.76 -8.71 -3.03
CA ARG A 274 29.71 -8.51 -2.00
C ARG A 274 28.53 -9.44 -2.13
N ARG A 275 28.59 -10.47 -3.00
CA ARG A 275 27.48 -11.40 -3.25
C ARG A 275 26.70 -11.70 -1.97
N ARG A 276 25.40 -11.47 -2.01
CA ARG A 276 24.55 -11.72 -0.86
C ARG A 276 23.12 -11.91 -1.32
N VAL A 277 22.46 -12.84 -0.65
CA VAL A 277 21.00 -12.96 -0.71
C VAL A 277 20.50 -12.57 0.66
N GLU A 278 20.05 -11.32 0.82
CA GLU A 278 19.43 -10.91 2.08
C GLU A 278 18.25 -11.83 2.38
N GLY A 279 18.13 -12.26 3.64
CA GLY A 279 17.15 -13.28 4.01
C GLY A 279 17.66 -14.73 3.92
N SER A 280 18.83 -15.01 3.31
CA SER A 280 19.32 -16.38 3.14
C SER A 280 20.82 -16.57 3.33
N GLY A 281 21.21 -17.66 4.00
CA GLY A 281 22.60 -18.12 4.05
C GLY A 281 23.01 -18.88 2.77
N GLU A 282 24.28 -18.76 2.41
CA GLU A 282 24.92 -19.60 1.38
C GLU A 282 24.91 -21.06 1.86
N LYS A 283 24.62 -22.02 0.97
CA LYS A 283 24.52 -23.45 1.31
C LYS A 283 25.62 -24.28 0.65
N LYS A 284 25.93 -23.98 -0.61
CA LYS A 284 26.84 -24.77 -1.44
C LYS A 284 27.53 -23.84 -2.44
N GLU A 285 28.82 -24.04 -2.61
CA GLU A 285 29.63 -23.52 -3.70
C GLU A 285 30.02 -24.69 -4.60
N GLU A 286 29.91 -24.50 -5.91
CA GLU A 286 30.40 -25.46 -6.91
C GLU A 286 31.00 -24.74 -8.12
N LEU A 287 31.90 -25.43 -8.82
CA LEU A 287 32.48 -24.94 -10.06
C LEU A 287 31.73 -25.58 -11.23
N VAL A 288 31.23 -24.75 -12.15
CA VAL A 288 30.63 -25.21 -13.40
C VAL A 288 31.61 -24.93 -14.53
N SER A 289 31.90 -25.95 -15.33
CA SER A 289 32.70 -25.80 -16.54
C SER A 289 32.01 -24.84 -17.49
N THR A 290 32.76 -23.88 -18.00
CA THR A 290 32.28 -22.89 -18.97
C THR A 290 33.20 -22.93 -20.17
N PRO A 291 32.69 -22.67 -21.38
CA PRO A 291 33.54 -22.44 -22.54
C PRO A 291 34.38 -21.15 -22.43
N PHE A 292 34.12 -20.33 -21.41
CA PHE A 292 34.84 -19.08 -21.11
C PHE A 292 35.74 -19.26 -19.88
N GLY A 293 37.07 -19.32 -20.07
CA GLY A 293 38.04 -19.42 -18.98
C GLY A 293 38.08 -20.80 -18.29
N ASN A 294 38.47 -20.82 -17.00
CA ASN A 294 38.70 -22.05 -16.23
C ASN A 294 37.44 -22.61 -15.53
N GLY A 295 36.35 -21.84 -15.48
CA GLY A 295 35.16 -22.17 -14.69
C GLY A 295 34.33 -20.94 -14.30
N SER A 296 33.09 -21.20 -13.86
CA SER A 296 32.22 -20.24 -13.20
C SER A 296 31.89 -20.76 -11.81
N LYS A 297 32.01 -19.91 -10.78
CA LYS A 297 31.60 -20.26 -9.42
C LYS A 297 30.12 -20.06 -9.25
N VAL A 298 29.45 -21.10 -8.79
CA VAL A 298 28.02 -21.12 -8.54
C VAL A 298 27.75 -21.24 -7.05
N PHE A 299 27.09 -20.23 -6.51
CA PHE A 299 26.72 -20.13 -5.10
C PHE A 299 25.22 -20.38 -4.95
N THR A 300 24.87 -21.53 -4.38
CA THR A 300 23.49 -21.88 -4.10
C THR A 300 23.11 -21.44 -2.70
N PHE A 301 22.07 -20.61 -2.59
CA PHE A 301 21.55 -20.14 -1.32
C PHE A 301 20.40 -21.03 -0.82
N GLN A 302 20.15 -20.98 0.49
CA GLN A 302 18.94 -21.56 1.07
C GLN A 302 17.69 -20.89 0.47
N SER A 303 16.56 -21.58 0.49
CA SER A 303 15.32 -20.97 0.01
C SER A 303 14.82 -19.96 1.03
N LYS A 304 14.51 -18.75 0.56
CA LYS A 304 13.90 -17.70 1.36
C LYS A 304 12.44 -17.51 0.99
N LYS A 305 11.61 -17.11 1.94
CA LYS A 305 10.22 -16.75 1.67
C LYS A 305 10.15 -15.52 0.75
N THR A 306 9.17 -15.48 -0.13
CA THR A 306 8.94 -14.32 -1.00
C THR A 306 8.46 -13.13 -0.18
N GLU A 307 8.84 -11.93 -0.59
CA GLU A 307 8.52 -10.72 0.15
C GLU A 307 7.40 -9.95 -0.51
N LEU A 308 6.66 -9.21 0.32
CA LEU A 308 5.56 -8.37 -0.14
C LEU A 308 6.06 -6.98 -0.50
N ILE A 309 5.38 -6.40 -1.49
CA ILE A 309 5.51 -5.02 -1.89
C ILE A 309 5.19 -4.09 -0.70
N HIS A 310 5.96 -3.01 -0.55
CA HIS A 310 5.75 -2.01 0.51
C HIS A 310 5.92 -0.56 -0.01
N SER A 311 5.65 0.39 0.87
CA SER A 311 5.86 1.83 0.70
C SER A 311 5.16 2.37 -0.55
N GLN A 312 5.89 3.11 -1.40
CA GLN A 312 5.32 3.76 -2.58
C GLN A 312 4.69 2.74 -3.55
N LEU A 313 5.37 1.62 -3.80
CA LEU A 313 4.86 0.57 -4.68
C LEU A 313 3.57 -0.07 -4.13
N PHE A 314 3.46 -0.21 -2.81
CA PHE A 314 2.23 -0.74 -2.23
C PHE A 314 1.07 0.24 -2.40
N ARG A 315 1.31 1.54 -2.21
CA ARG A 315 0.30 2.58 -2.48
C ARG A 315 -0.18 2.56 -3.93
N THR A 316 0.69 2.24 -4.87
CA THR A 316 0.35 2.10 -6.29
C THR A 316 -0.67 0.99 -6.54
N ILE A 317 -0.58 -0.12 -5.81
CA ILE A 317 -1.42 -1.30 -6.02
C ILE A 317 -2.59 -1.42 -5.05
N SER A 318 -2.55 -0.75 -3.89
CA SER A 318 -3.47 -0.98 -2.76
C SER A 318 -4.95 -0.75 -3.11
N ASN A 319 -5.25 0.13 -4.08
CA ASN A 319 -6.62 0.38 -4.55
C ASN A 319 -7.09 -0.63 -5.62
N LYS A 320 -6.18 -1.43 -6.17
CA LYS A 320 -6.45 -2.42 -7.23
C LYS A 320 -6.56 -3.85 -6.71
N ILE A 321 -6.11 -4.09 -5.48
CA ILE A 321 -6.10 -5.41 -4.87
C ILE A 321 -7.03 -5.42 -3.65
N ASN A 322 -7.84 -6.47 -3.51
CA ASN A 322 -8.53 -6.71 -2.25
C ASN A 322 -7.59 -7.50 -1.32
N ILE A 323 -6.81 -6.78 -0.52
CA ILE A 323 -5.81 -7.40 0.36
C ILE A 323 -6.39 -8.36 1.40
N GLN A 324 -7.67 -8.22 1.74
CA GLN A 324 -8.32 -9.05 2.76
C GLN A 324 -8.53 -10.47 2.25
N ASN A 325 -8.67 -10.64 0.93
CA ASN A 325 -8.89 -11.93 0.29
C ASN A 325 -7.58 -12.67 -0.03
N VAL A 326 -6.41 -12.05 0.20
CA VAL A 326 -5.12 -12.67 -0.09
C VAL A 326 -4.66 -13.48 1.12
N ILE A 327 -5.08 -14.75 1.13
CA ILE A 327 -4.70 -15.76 2.14
C ILE A 327 -3.92 -16.90 1.49
N ASP A 328 -2.91 -17.42 2.18
CA ASP A 328 -2.20 -18.63 1.73
C ASP A 328 -2.93 -19.91 2.17
N ASP A 329 -2.45 -21.07 1.71
CA ASP A 329 -3.02 -22.38 2.06
C ASP A 329 -3.04 -22.66 3.57
N ASP A 330 -2.23 -21.96 4.36
CA ASP A 330 -2.15 -22.12 5.81
C ASP A 330 -3.11 -21.14 6.54
N GLY A 331 -3.96 -20.44 5.79
CA GLY A 331 -4.90 -19.43 6.29
C GLY A 331 -4.22 -18.12 6.68
N ASN A 332 -2.95 -17.90 6.29
CA ASN A 332 -2.22 -16.70 6.64
C ASN A 332 -2.61 -15.54 5.73
N THR A 333 -3.20 -14.49 6.32
CA THR A 333 -3.31 -13.17 5.68
C THR A 333 -1.93 -12.56 5.41
N LEU A 334 -1.86 -11.50 4.60
CA LEU A 334 -0.60 -10.79 4.35
C LEU A 334 0.13 -10.34 5.64
N LEU A 335 -0.61 -9.92 6.68
CA LEU A 335 0.00 -9.56 7.96
C LEU A 335 0.67 -10.77 8.64
N HIS A 336 0.02 -11.92 8.69
CA HIS A 336 0.67 -13.15 9.16
C HIS A 336 1.92 -13.44 8.35
N GLN A 337 1.84 -13.32 7.02
CA GLN A 337 2.97 -13.65 6.16
C GLN A 337 4.20 -12.78 6.42
N ILE A 338 4.02 -11.49 6.76
CA ILE A 338 5.11 -10.58 7.17
C ILE A 338 5.70 -10.95 8.54
N LEU A 339 4.86 -11.42 9.45
CA LEU A 339 5.21 -11.66 10.85
C LEU A 339 5.85 -13.03 11.09
N ILE A 340 5.48 -14.04 10.29
CA ILE A 340 6.07 -15.37 10.36
C ILE A 340 7.57 -15.28 10.03
N PRO A 341 8.46 -15.61 10.97
CA PRO A 341 9.89 -15.65 10.70
C PRO A 341 10.21 -16.78 9.73
N ASP A 342 11.21 -16.59 8.86
CA ASP A 342 11.74 -17.69 8.05
C ASP A 342 12.40 -18.72 8.99
N LYS A 343 12.29 -20.02 8.68
CA LYS A 343 12.54 -21.16 9.59
C LYS A 343 13.95 -21.27 10.17
N LYS A 344 14.85 -20.33 9.88
CA LYS A 344 16.21 -20.24 10.43
C LYS A 344 16.57 -18.78 10.65
N ASN A 345 16.50 -18.32 11.90
CA ASN A 345 17.14 -17.11 12.45
C ASN A 345 17.73 -16.17 11.40
N ASN A 346 16.86 -15.49 10.62
CA ASN A 346 17.29 -14.36 9.83
C ASN A 346 16.81 -13.08 10.53
N PRO A 347 17.64 -12.48 11.38
CA PRO A 347 17.29 -11.23 12.07
C PRO A 347 17.13 -10.02 11.12
N TYR A 348 17.30 -10.17 9.80
CA TYR A 348 17.37 -9.06 8.86
C TYR A 348 16.46 -9.24 7.63
N CYS A 349 15.14 -9.31 7.83
CA CYS A 349 14.24 -8.76 6.82
C CYS A 349 14.30 -7.23 6.96
N THR A 350 15.24 -6.61 6.26
CA THR A 350 15.57 -5.17 6.27
C THR A 350 14.35 -4.26 6.10
N HIS A 351 13.26 -4.78 5.53
CA HIS A 351 12.03 -4.02 5.26
C HIS A 351 10.77 -4.55 5.97
N LYS A 352 10.88 -5.43 6.99
CA LYS A 352 9.71 -5.94 7.72
C LYS A 352 8.83 -4.80 8.27
N ARG A 353 9.45 -3.82 8.93
CA ARG A 353 8.78 -2.63 9.47
C ARG A 353 8.03 -1.85 8.37
N ARG A 354 8.72 -1.57 7.26
CA ARG A 354 8.12 -0.86 6.10
C ARG A 354 6.91 -1.61 5.54
N ARG A 355 6.96 -2.94 5.45
CA ARG A 355 5.82 -3.77 5.01
C ARG A 355 4.64 -3.67 5.98
N LEU A 356 4.89 -3.84 7.27
CA LEU A 356 3.87 -3.69 8.32
C LEU A 356 3.20 -2.31 8.24
N GLU A 357 3.98 -1.25 8.25
CA GLU A 357 3.46 0.13 8.16
C GLU A 357 2.70 0.41 6.86
N SER A 358 3.04 -0.27 5.78
CA SER A 358 2.36 -0.09 4.49
C SER A 358 1.05 -0.88 4.42
N ILE A 359 1.01 -2.08 4.99
CA ILE A 359 -0.08 -3.04 4.81
C ILE A 359 -1.10 -2.97 5.95
N LEU A 360 -0.66 -2.83 7.20
CA LEU A 360 -1.52 -2.77 8.39
C LEU A 360 -2.65 -1.72 8.28
N PRO A 361 -2.42 -0.51 7.73
CA PRO A 361 -3.48 0.51 7.59
C PRO A 361 -4.62 0.13 6.64
N HIS A 362 -4.51 -0.97 5.91
CA HIS A 362 -5.51 -1.40 4.95
C HIS A 362 -6.37 -2.56 5.49
N PHE A 363 -6.01 -3.13 6.63
CA PHE A 363 -6.85 -4.10 7.34
C PHE A 363 -7.97 -3.38 8.10
N ASP A 364 -9.15 -3.99 8.09
CA ASP A 364 -10.32 -3.56 8.86
C ASP A 364 -10.49 -4.41 10.13
N HIS A 365 -11.50 -4.10 10.93
CA HIS A 365 -11.78 -4.75 12.20
C HIS A 365 -12.02 -6.27 12.09
N GLN A 366 -12.53 -6.75 10.95
CA GLN A 366 -12.78 -8.17 10.75
C GLN A 366 -11.49 -8.88 10.32
N SER A 367 -10.87 -8.40 9.25
CA SER A 367 -9.69 -9.00 8.64
C SER A 367 -8.45 -8.96 9.55
N ILE A 368 -8.32 -7.97 10.43
CA ILE A 368 -7.20 -7.88 11.38
C ILE A 368 -7.24 -8.98 12.45
N ASN A 369 -8.40 -9.58 12.67
CA ASN A 369 -8.64 -10.63 13.66
C ASN A 369 -8.75 -12.03 13.05
N GLN A 370 -8.57 -12.16 11.72
CA GLN A 370 -8.61 -13.44 11.03
C GLN A 370 -7.60 -14.39 11.66
N GLN A 371 -8.04 -15.59 12.04
CA GLN A 371 -7.16 -16.65 12.54
C GLN A 371 -6.63 -17.48 11.38
N ASN A 372 -5.34 -17.83 11.43
CA ASN A 372 -4.75 -18.83 10.54
C ASN A 372 -5.08 -20.27 11.02
N LYS A 373 -4.57 -21.31 10.35
CA LYS A 373 -4.81 -22.71 10.74
C LYS A 373 -4.33 -23.10 12.15
N ASN A 374 -3.42 -22.31 12.76
CA ASN A 374 -2.99 -22.51 14.13
C ASN A 374 -3.85 -21.73 15.15
N GLY A 375 -4.93 -21.08 14.69
CA GLY A 375 -5.72 -20.18 15.51
C GLY A 375 -5.00 -18.85 15.81
N ASP A 376 -3.79 -18.61 15.30
CA ASP A 376 -3.09 -17.36 15.56
C ASP A 376 -3.75 -16.24 14.74
N THR A 377 -4.03 -15.10 15.38
CA THR A 377 -4.30 -13.84 14.67
C THR A 377 -2.98 -13.13 14.34
N PRO A 378 -2.98 -12.10 13.46
CA PRO A 378 -1.80 -11.27 13.23
C PRO A 378 -1.19 -10.71 14.52
N LEU A 379 -2.01 -10.35 15.51
CA LEU A 379 -1.53 -9.82 16.78
C LEU A 379 -0.76 -10.86 17.61
N HIS A 380 -1.18 -12.14 17.57
CA HIS A 380 -0.44 -13.25 18.22
C HIS A 380 0.99 -13.35 17.68
N LEU A 381 1.15 -13.25 16.36
CA LEU A 381 2.47 -13.31 15.72
C LEU A 381 3.27 -12.01 15.91
N ALA A 382 2.59 -10.86 15.97
CA ALA A 382 3.21 -9.56 16.21
C ALA A 382 3.91 -9.53 17.57
N VAL A 383 3.28 -10.08 18.61
CA VAL A 383 3.87 -10.20 19.95
C VAL A 383 5.20 -10.94 19.91
N LYS A 384 5.32 -12.00 19.09
CA LYS A 384 6.57 -12.75 18.93
C LYS A 384 7.61 -11.98 18.12
N ALA A 385 7.19 -11.34 17.03
CA ALA A 385 8.08 -10.88 15.97
C ALA A 385 8.46 -9.39 15.98
N ILE A 386 7.78 -8.55 16.77
CA ILE A 386 7.93 -7.09 16.80
C ILE A 386 8.44 -6.63 18.18
N TYR A 387 9.21 -5.53 18.20
CA TYR A 387 9.68 -4.88 19.43
C TYR A 387 9.16 -3.44 19.57
N GLU A 388 8.73 -2.83 18.47
CA GLU A 388 8.31 -1.44 18.42
C GLU A 388 6.88 -1.25 18.94
N GLU A 389 6.75 -0.66 20.14
CA GLU A 389 5.47 -0.45 20.83
C GLU A 389 4.41 0.29 19.98
N HIS A 390 4.82 1.24 19.14
CA HIS A 390 3.89 2.03 18.31
C HIS A 390 3.17 1.19 17.25
N ILE A 391 3.72 0.05 16.83
CA ILE A 391 3.05 -0.83 15.87
C ILE A 391 1.88 -1.54 16.54
N PHE A 392 2.02 -1.96 17.80
CA PHE A 392 0.94 -2.56 18.56
C PHE A 392 -0.24 -1.59 18.75
N LEU A 393 0.04 -0.30 18.93
CA LEU A 393 -1.00 0.73 18.93
C LEU A 393 -1.78 0.73 17.61
N GLN A 394 -1.10 0.67 16.47
CA GLN A 394 -1.77 0.60 15.16
C GLN A 394 -2.62 -0.67 15.04
N PHE A 395 -2.19 -1.82 15.56
CA PHE A 395 -3.04 -3.02 15.62
C PHE A 395 -4.31 -2.77 16.44
N LEU A 396 -4.19 -2.21 17.64
CA LEU A 396 -5.33 -1.95 18.53
C LEU A 396 -6.28 -0.88 17.98
N GLU A 397 -5.76 0.19 17.38
CA GLU A 397 -6.57 1.23 16.72
C GLU A 397 -7.35 0.70 15.52
N ARG A 398 -6.86 -0.38 14.91
CA ARG A 398 -7.53 -1.12 13.84
C ARG A 398 -8.46 -2.20 14.38
N GLY A 399 -8.68 -2.27 15.69
CA GLY A 399 -9.57 -3.21 16.37
C GLY A 399 -9.02 -4.63 16.43
N ALA A 400 -7.70 -4.80 16.49
CA ALA A 400 -7.13 -6.08 16.86
C ALA A 400 -7.58 -6.45 18.28
N ARG A 401 -8.15 -7.63 18.41
CA ARG A 401 -8.70 -8.19 19.65
C ARG A 401 -7.63 -8.86 20.48
N LEU A 402 -7.64 -8.57 21.78
CA LEU A 402 -6.73 -9.16 22.76
C LEU A 402 -7.26 -10.44 23.41
N ASP A 403 -8.53 -10.78 23.19
CA ASP A 403 -9.24 -11.89 23.85
C ASP A 403 -9.33 -13.15 22.99
N VAL A 404 -9.02 -13.05 21.69
CA VAL A 404 -9.02 -14.19 20.78
C VAL A 404 -7.97 -15.19 21.23
N LYS A 405 -8.37 -16.46 21.35
CA LYS A 405 -7.47 -17.56 21.72
C LYS A 405 -7.05 -18.35 20.49
N ASN A 406 -5.76 -18.65 20.38
CA ASN A 406 -5.26 -19.57 19.36
C ASN A 406 -5.55 -21.04 19.70
N SER A 407 -5.11 -21.98 18.85
CA SER A 407 -5.34 -23.42 19.06
C SER A 407 -4.65 -23.99 20.30
N LEU A 408 -3.76 -23.23 20.96
CA LEU A 408 -3.18 -23.58 22.26
C LEU A 408 -3.98 -23.01 23.44
N GLY A 409 -5.08 -22.30 23.18
CA GLY A 409 -5.90 -21.63 24.19
C GLY A 409 -5.30 -20.32 24.72
N LEU A 410 -4.25 -19.81 24.08
CA LEU A 410 -3.54 -18.61 24.51
C LEU A 410 -4.03 -17.37 23.76
N THR A 411 -4.18 -16.25 24.46
CA THR A 411 -4.38 -14.94 23.83
C THR A 411 -3.04 -14.29 23.45
N SER A 412 -3.07 -13.11 22.83
CA SER A 412 -1.85 -12.32 22.62
C SER A 412 -1.12 -11.92 23.91
N ILE A 413 -1.85 -11.71 25.02
CA ILE A 413 -1.24 -11.43 26.34
C ILE A 413 -0.58 -12.71 26.87
N GLY A 414 -1.27 -13.85 26.76
CA GLY A 414 -0.72 -15.16 27.12
C GLY A 414 0.56 -15.49 26.37
N ILE A 415 0.61 -15.21 25.06
CA ILE A 415 1.84 -15.34 24.26
C ILE A 415 2.93 -14.40 24.78
N ALA A 416 2.62 -13.14 25.11
CA ALA A 416 3.63 -12.21 25.62
C ALA A 416 4.28 -12.72 26.91
N TYR A 417 3.50 -13.34 27.81
CA TYR A 417 4.05 -14.00 28.99
C TYR A 417 4.87 -15.24 28.66
N GLN A 418 4.43 -16.05 27.70
CA GLN A 418 5.18 -17.23 27.27
C GLN A 418 6.55 -16.86 26.66
N GLU A 419 6.61 -15.77 25.91
CA GLU A 419 7.83 -15.23 25.30
C GLU A 419 8.65 -14.35 26.26
N ASN A 420 8.26 -14.25 27.54
CA ASN A 420 8.89 -13.42 28.57
C ASN A 420 9.00 -11.92 28.18
N LYS A 421 8.00 -11.38 27.48
CA LYS A 421 7.90 -9.97 27.07
C LYS A 421 6.96 -9.19 28.00
N ILE A 422 7.32 -9.10 29.27
CA ILE A 422 6.48 -8.49 30.31
C ILE A 422 6.28 -6.99 30.04
N GLU A 423 7.30 -6.29 29.55
CA GLU A 423 7.24 -4.87 29.20
C GLU A 423 6.19 -4.60 28.12
N LEU A 424 6.02 -5.52 27.17
CA LEU A 424 5.00 -5.42 26.13
C LEU A 424 3.59 -5.55 26.70
N VAL A 425 3.38 -6.41 27.70
CA VAL A 425 2.08 -6.49 28.40
C VAL A 425 1.76 -5.16 29.07
N THR A 426 2.73 -4.57 29.76
CA THR A 426 2.61 -3.24 30.37
C THR A 426 2.31 -2.17 29.32
N ALA A 427 3.00 -2.19 28.17
CA ALA A 427 2.75 -1.27 27.07
C ALA A 427 1.31 -1.41 26.51
N LEU A 428 0.87 -2.64 26.20
CA LEU A 428 -0.49 -2.91 25.71
C LEU A 428 -1.55 -2.42 26.71
N CYS A 429 -1.40 -2.75 27.99
CA CYS A 429 -2.33 -2.32 29.04
C CYS A 429 -2.34 -0.80 29.21
N ASN A 430 -1.16 -0.15 29.20
CA ASN A 430 -1.07 1.31 29.26
C ASN A 430 -1.74 1.98 28.05
N LYS A 431 -1.73 1.36 26.86
CA LYS A 431 -2.48 1.89 25.71
C LYS A 431 -3.99 1.81 25.92
N ILE A 432 -4.50 0.73 26.50
CA ILE A 432 -5.92 0.61 26.87
C ILE A 432 -6.29 1.66 27.94
N ILE A 433 -5.48 1.78 28.98
CA ILE A 433 -5.66 2.74 30.09
C ILE A 433 -5.78 4.19 29.62
N ASN A 434 -4.99 4.58 28.62
CA ASN A 434 -4.88 5.98 28.19
C ASN A 434 -5.73 6.30 26.96
N ASN A 435 -6.42 5.33 26.36
CA ASN A 435 -7.17 5.52 25.13
C ASN A 435 -8.60 4.99 25.28
N LYS A 436 -9.55 5.90 25.59
CA LYS A 436 -10.97 5.58 25.76
C LYS A 436 -11.55 4.81 24.57
N LYS A 437 -11.13 5.10 23.32
CA LYS A 437 -11.62 4.39 22.14
C LYS A 437 -11.17 2.92 22.13
N ILE A 438 -9.90 2.65 22.42
CA ILE A 438 -9.36 1.28 22.50
C ILE A 438 -9.98 0.54 23.69
N TYR A 439 -10.17 1.23 24.81
CA TYR A 439 -10.85 0.69 25.98
C TYR A 439 -12.26 0.22 25.66
N LEU A 440 -13.08 1.09 25.07
CA LEU A 440 -14.47 0.78 24.75
C LEU A 440 -14.60 -0.43 23.82
N PHE A 441 -13.64 -0.62 22.90
CA PHE A 441 -13.59 -1.82 22.04
C PHE A 441 -13.32 -3.12 22.82
N HIS A 442 -12.58 -3.06 23.94
CA HIS A 442 -12.24 -4.21 24.78
C HIS A 442 -13.09 -4.31 26.04
N ARG A 443 -14.11 -3.45 26.16
CA ARG A 443 -14.94 -3.27 27.36
C ARG A 443 -15.56 -4.58 27.85
N ASP A 444 -16.20 -5.32 26.97
CA ASP A 444 -16.96 -6.54 27.32
C ASP A 444 -16.06 -7.69 27.79
N VAL A 445 -14.76 -7.61 27.46
CA VAL A 445 -13.76 -8.62 27.81
C VAL A 445 -12.74 -8.09 28.83
N ILE A 446 -12.95 -6.90 29.39
CA ILE A 446 -11.97 -6.24 30.26
C ILE A 446 -11.62 -7.06 31.50
N LEU A 447 -12.61 -7.71 32.12
CA LEU A 447 -12.39 -8.55 33.30
C LEU A 447 -11.57 -9.80 32.95
N ALA A 448 -11.83 -10.40 31.79
CA ALA A 448 -11.05 -11.54 31.31
C ALA A 448 -9.60 -11.13 31.02
N LEU A 449 -9.39 -9.98 30.37
CA LEU A 449 -8.04 -9.44 30.13
C LEU A 449 -7.29 -9.14 31.43
N ILE A 450 -7.96 -8.51 32.40
CA ILE A 450 -7.38 -8.24 33.73
C ILE A 450 -6.94 -9.54 34.42
N SER A 451 -7.77 -10.59 34.35
CA SER A 451 -7.46 -11.87 34.99
C SER A 451 -6.22 -12.58 34.40
N GLU A 452 -5.88 -12.27 33.15
CA GLU A 452 -4.71 -12.85 32.48
C GLU A 452 -3.39 -12.12 32.82
N ILE A 453 -3.47 -10.87 33.29
CA ILE A 453 -2.31 -10.09 33.72
C ILE A 453 -1.75 -10.70 35.00
N LYS A 454 -0.45 -10.99 35.06
CA LYS A 454 0.23 -11.52 36.26
C LYS A 454 0.66 -10.43 37.26
N ASP A 455 0.82 -9.20 36.78
CA ASP A 455 1.21 -8.05 37.61
C ASP A 455 -0.01 -7.42 38.29
N VAL A 456 -0.09 -7.58 39.62
CA VAL A 456 -1.18 -7.10 40.46
C VAL A 456 -1.33 -5.58 40.42
N GLU A 457 -0.24 -4.82 40.33
CA GLU A 457 -0.33 -3.36 40.28
C GLU A 457 -0.85 -2.91 38.92
N LEU A 458 -0.44 -3.57 37.83
CA LEU A 458 -0.96 -3.32 36.50
C LEU A 458 -2.47 -3.68 36.39
N GLN A 459 -2.90 -4.79 37.00
CA GLN A 459 -4.32 -5.15 37.11
C GLN A 459 -5.13 -4.03 37.78
N LYS A 460 -4.67 -3.55 38.94
CA LYS A 460 -5.30 -2.44 39.68
C LYS A 460 -5.36 -1.16 38.84
N LYS A 461 -4.29 -0.84 38.13
CA LYS A 461 -4.19 0.35 37.27
C LYS A 461 -5.20 0.28 36.12
N LEU A 462 -5.29 -0.86 35.46
CA LEU A 462 -6.25 -1.10 34.39
C LEU A 462 -7.70 -1.04 34.90
N ALA A 463 -7.98 -1.64 36.06
CA ALA A 463 -9.31 -1.61 36.69
C ALA A 463 -9.74 -0.18 37.07
N ARG A 464 -8.85 0.64 37.64
CA ARG A 464 -9.14 2.06 37.95
C ARG A 464 -9.43 2.88 36.69
N ALA A 465 -8.65 2.67 35.63
CA ALA A 465 -8.85 3.35 34.36
C ALA A 465 -10.18 2.94 33.71
N ALA A 466 -10.50 1.65 33.75
CA ALA A 466 -11.79 1.13 33.31
C ALA A 466 -12.93 1.83 34.07
N LEU A 467 -12.93 1.82 35.41
CA LEU A 467 -13.93 2.54 36.22
C LEU A 467 -14.08 4.02 35.83
N SER A 468 -12.97 4.72 35.62
CA SER A 468 -12.98 6.12 35.20
C SER A 468 -13.68 6.33 33.84
N PHE A 469 -13.39 5.48 32.85
CA PHE A 469 -14.07 5.54 31.56
C PHE A 469 -15.55 5.19 31.66
N GLU A 470 -15.88 4.26 32.53
CA GLU A 470 -17.21 3.74 32.74
C GLU A 470 -18.13 4.68 33.51
N HIS A 471 -17.63 5.38 34.52
CA HIS A 471 -18.38 6.44 35.21
C HIS A 471 -18.75 7.62 34.29
N SER A 472 -18.08 7.73 33.13
CA SER A 472 -18.40 8.75 32.12
C SER A 472 -19.49 8.35 31.12
N GLU A 473 -19.96 7.10 31.12
CA GLU A 473 -20.91 6.54 30.14
C GLU A 473 -21.99 5.72 30.88
N SER A 474 -23.27 6.13 30.85
CA SER A 474 -24.33 5.57 31.71
C SER A 474 -24.88 4.19 31.28
N PHE A 475 -24.04 3.18 31.03
CA PHE A 475 -24.52 1.90 30.47
C PHE A 475 -23.68 0.66 30.84
N ILE A 476 -23.66 0.27 32.12
CA ILE A 476 -23.05 -1.00 32.58
C ILE A 476 -23.95 -1.73 33.56
N THR A 477 -23.88 -3.06 33.56
CA THR A 477 -24.41 -3.91 34.62
C THR A 477 -23.61 -3.71 35.92
N LYS A 478 -24.30 -3.31 37.00
CA LYS A 478 -23.74 -3.12 38.35
C LYS A 478 -22.70 -4.17 38.79
N LYS A 479 -22.88 -5.42 38.35
CA LYS A 479 -21.98 -6.56 38.53
C LYS A 479 -20.54 -6.35 38.01
N ILE A 480 -20.36 -5.72 36.84
CA ILE A 480 -19.03 -5.45 36.27
C ILE A 480 -18.35 -4.32 37.04
N GLU A 481 -19.12 -3.29 37.40
CA GLU A 481 -18.63 -2.17 38.22
C GLU A 481 -18.16 -2.65 39.60
N GLU A 482 -18.94 -3.48 40.29
CA GLU A 482 -18.58 -4.09 41.57
C GLU A 482 -17.29 -4.91 41.49
N ARG A 483 -17.12 -5.71 40.43
CA ARG A 483 -15.89 -6.50 40.19
C ARG A 483 -14.67 -5.63 39.89
N LEU A 484 -14.83 -4.57 39.09
CA LEU A 484 -13.75 -3.62 38.85
C LEU A 484 -13.37 -2.86 40.12
N LEU A 485 -14.35 -2.52 40.97
CA LEU A 485 -14.13 -1.90 42.28
C LEU A 485 -13.31 -2.81 43.20
N GLU A 486 -13.71 -4.08 43.31
CA GLU A 486 -13.00 -5.12 44.06
C GLU A 486 -11.54 -5.23 43.62
N ILE A 487 -11.29 -5.31 42.30
CA ILE A 487 -9.94 -5.41 41.74
C ILE A 487 -9.13 -4.12 41.95
N SER A 488 -9.77 -2.94 41.87
CA SER A 488 -9.10 -1.63 42.02
C SER A 488 -8.55 -1.37 43.43
N GLY A 489 -9.03 -2.12 44.43
CA GLY A 489 -8.67 -1.99 45.85
C GLY A 489 -9.45 -0.91 46.61
N ASN A 490 -10.51 -0.34 46.02
CA ASN A 490 -11.41 0.58 46.72
C ASN A 490 -12.55 -0.22 47.37
N SER A 491 -12.34 -0.64 48.62
CA SER A 491 -13.45 -1.12 49.46
C SER A 491 -14.41 0.05 49.74
N LEU A 492 -15.72 -0.22 49.68
CA LEU A 492 -16.75 0.61 50.32
C LEU A 492 -16.51 0.61 51.84
N GLU A 493 -15.66 1.51 52.33
CA GLU A 493 -15.75 1.98 53.72
C GLU A 493 -16.22 3.42 53.72
N SER A 494 -17.55 3.55 53.69
CA SER A 494 -18.24 4.74 54.17
C SER A 494 -17.80 5.03 55.60
N THR A 495 -17.37 6.27 55.80
CA THR A 495 -17.34 6.98 57.08
C THR A 495 -18.48 6.55 58.01
N GLN A 496 -18.17 5.82 59.09
CA GLN A 496 -18.95 5.90 60.32
C GLN A 496 -18.05 5.68 61.54
N ASN A 497 -18.06 6.69 62.40
CA ASN A 497 -17.37 6.83 63.67
C ASN A 497 -17.35 5.56 64.54
N ASN A 498 -16.17 5.17 65.01
CA ASN A 498 -16.03 4.38 66.24
C ASN A 498 -16.38 5.25 67.47
N PRO A 499 -16.91 4.60 68.54
CA PRO A 499 -16.16 4.59 69.80
C PRO A 499 -16.02 3.16 70.40
N PRO A 500 -15.14 2.96 71.41
CA PRO A 500 -14.26 1.78 71.46
C PRO A 500 -14.66 0.67 72.45
N MET A 501 -14.34 -0.60 72.07
CA MET A 501 -13.86 -1.79 72.84
C MET A 501 -14.62 -2.24 74.14
N PRO A 502 -14.46 -3.48 74.70
CA PRO A 502 -13.65 -4.65 74.29
C PRO A 502 -14.33 -6.06 74.42
N SER A 503 -13.58 -7.08 73.98
CA SER A 503 -13.40 -8.43 74.61
C SER A 503 -14.20 -9.67 74.13
N ALA A 504 -13.38 -10.63 73.64
CA ALA A 504 -13.29 -12.05 74.05
C ALA A 504 -14.23 -13.13 73.47
N LEU A 505 -13.58 -14.30 73.24
CA LEU A 505 -14.08 -15.70 73.18
C LEU A 505 -14.73 -16.12 71.84
N GLU A 506 -14.04 -16.93 71.04
CA GLU A 506 -13.95 -18.42 71.06
C GLU A 506 -14.98 -19.07 70.12
N GLY A 507 -14.58 -20.16 69.47
CA GLY A 507 -15.52 -21.15 68.93
C GLY A 507 -15.47 -21.34 67.42
N ALA A 508 -14.79 -22.42 67.00
CA ALA A 508 -15.02 -23.08 65.73
C ALA A 508 -16.37 -23.81 65.76
N GLU A 509 -17.06 -23.94 64.61
CA GLU A 509 -17.75 -25.17 64.18
C GLU A 509 -18.32 -25.05 62.75
N GLU A 510 -18.31 -26.20 62.09
CA GLU A 510 -18.78 -26.49 60.72
C GLU A 510 -20.32 -26.48 60.61
N GLU A 511 -20.86 -26.16 59.43
CA GLU A 511 -21.69 -27.06 58.60
C GLU A 511 -22.67 -26.33 57.65
N SER A 512 -22.60 -26.77 56.39
CA SER A 512 -23.72 -27.04 55.49
C SER A 512 -24.51 -25.91 54.81
N ALA A 513 -24.29 -25.85 53.49
CA ALA A 513 -25.29 -25.90 52.42
C ALA A 513 -26.51 -24.96 52.48
N ILE A 514 -26.46 -23.90 51.66
CA ILE A 514 -27.57 -23.55 50.77
C ILE A 514 -27.00 -23.27 49.38
N SER A 515 -27.35 -24.16 48.46
CA SER A 515 -27.26 -23.98 47.03
C SER A 515 -28.17 -22.84 46.58
N GLU A 516 -27.62 -21.79 45.97
CA GLU A 516 -28.37 -20.94 45.05
C GLU A 516 -27.57 -20.72 43.77
N SER A 517 -28.26 -21.01 42.68
CA SER A 517 -27.85 -21.09 41.29
C SER A 517 -26.98 -19.93 40.80
N ILE A 518 -25.83 -20.28 40.22
CA ILE A 518 -25.11 -19.41 39.29
C ILE A 518 -26.03 -19.16 38.10
N VAL A 519 -26.59 -17.95 37.99
CA VAL A 519 -27.14 -17.47 36.72
C VAL A 519 -25.95 -17.09 35.85
N ILE A 520 -25.57 -18.05 34.99
CA ILE A 520 -24.70 -17.85 33.85
C ILE A 520 -25.42 -16.89 32.89
N GLU A 521 -24.92 -15.66 32.72
CA GLU A 521 -25.30 -14.82 31.58
C GLU A 521 -24.83 -15.49 30.29
N PRO A 522 -25.63 -15.44 29.21
CA PRO A 522 -25.65 -16.49 28.20
C PRO A 522 -24.38 -16.45 27.35
N ILE A 523 -23.69 -17.59 27.31
CA ILE A 523 -22.83 -17.96 26.19
C ILE A 523 -23.75 -17.98 24.97
N PHE A 524 -23.67 -16.98 24.10
CA PHE A 524 -24.35 -17.06 22.81
C PHE A 524 -23.73 -18.22 22.03
N PRO A 525 -24.50 -19.27 21.69
CA PRO A 525 -23.96 -20.36 20.88
C PRO A 525 -23.51 -19.80 19.52
N GLU A 526 -22.47 -20.40 18.92
CA GLU A 526 -22.17 -20.19 17.50
C GLU A 526 -23.38 -20.65 16.69
N LEU A 527 -24.26 -19.70 16.36
CA LEU A 527 -25.44 -19.93 15.56
C LEU A 527 -25.03 -20.21 14.12
N SER A 528 -25.77 -21.10 13.44
CA SER A 528 -25.62 -21.21 11.99
C SER A 528 -26.00 -19.88 11.33
N LYS A 529 -25.45 -19.59 10.14
CA LYS A 529 -25.75 -18.34 9.43
C LYS A 529 -27.25 -18.09 9.27
N ALA A 530 -28.03 -19.14 8.99
CA ALA A 530 -29.48 -19.05 8.86
C ALA A 530 -30.18 -18.61 10.16
N GLU A 531 -29.76 -19.14 11.31
CA GLU A 531 -30.30 -18.76 12.62
C GLU A 531 -29.87 -17.35 13.04
N ALA A 532 -28.67 -16.93 12.66
CA ALA A 532 -28.21 -15.56 12.84
C ALA A 532 -29.05 -14.57 12.02
N TYR A 533 -29.39 -14.88 10.76
CA TYR A 533 -30.31 -14.09 9.95
C TYR A 533 -31.68 -13.95 10.60
N THR A 534 -32.29 -15.07 10.99
CA THR A 534 -33.60 -15.05 11.67
C THR A 534 -33.56 -14.24 12.96
N SER A 535 -32.47 -14.36 13.72
CA SER A 535 -32.28 -13.60 14.96
C SER A 535 -32.15 -12.10 14.70
N ILE A 536 -31.39 -11.68 13.70
CA ILE A 536 -31.26 -10.25 13.34
C ILE A 536 -32.63 -9.69 12.91
N LYS A 537 -33.38 -10.41 12.07
CA LYS A 537 -34.73 -9.99 11.63
C LYS A 537 -35.69 -9.83 12.81
N LEU A 538 -35.69 -10.80 13.73
CA LEU A 538 -36.52 -10.75 14.92
C LEU A 538 -36.13 -9.61 15.86
N GLU A 539 -34.84 -9.27 15.96
CA GLU A 539 -34.41 -8.07 16.70
C GLU A 539 -34.87 -6.79 16.00
N PHE A 540 -34.78 -6.70 14.67
CA PHE A 540 -35.28 -5.55 13.91
C PHE A 540 -36.80 -5.34 14.05
N GLU A 541 -37.59 -6.41 14.12
CA GLU A 541 -39.04 -6.32 14.35
C GLU A 541 -39.41 -5.64 15.68
N LYS A 542 -38.50 -5.65 16.67
CA LYS A 542 -38.72 -4.99 17.97
C LYS A 542 -38.55 -3.47 17.89
N GLY A 543 -38.07 -2.92 16.77
CA GLY A 543 -37.88 -1.50 16.58
C GLY A 543 -37.09 -0.88 17.75
N PRO A 544 -37.61 0.13 18.48
CA PRO A 544 -36.89 0.76 19.59
C PRO A 544 -36.39 -0.19 20.71
N ALA A 545 -37.00 -1.38 20.85
CA ALA A 545 -36.63 -2.38 21.84
C ALA A 545 -35.64 -3.45 21.33
N ALA A 546 -35.07 -3.26 20.13
CA ALA A 546 -34.08 -4.17 19.56
C ALA A 546 -32.80 -4.24 20.40
N ASP A 547 -32.27 -5.43 20.63
CA ASP A 547 -30.97 -5.61 21.27
C ASP A 547 -29.84 -5.37 20.26
N LEU A 548 -29.41 -4.11 20.17
CA LEU A 548 -28.36 -3.72 19.22
C LEU A 548 -27.00 -4.34 19.51
N LYS A 549 -26.72 -4.74 20.75
CA LYS A 549 -25.48 -5.47 21.10
C LYS A 549 -25.53 -6.88 20.56
N ARG A 550 -26.69 -7.53 20.64
CA ARG A 550 -26.91 -8.84 20.02
C ARG A 550 -26.77 -8.78 18.50
N ILE A 551 -27.30 -7.73 17.88
CA ILE A 551 -27.15 -7.51 16.43
C ILE A 551 -25.66 -7.30 16.08
N GLU A 552 -24.95 -6.44 16.81
CA GLU A 552 -23.50 -6.25 16.65
C GLU A 552 -22.74 -7.58 16.74
N HIS A 553 -23.00 -8.40 17.76
CA HIS A 553 -22.37 -9.70 17.94
C HIS A 553 -22.66 -10.68 16.79
N LEU A 554 -23.90 -10.72 16.29
CA LEU A 554 -24.29 -11.57 15.16
C LEU A 554 -23.66 -11.10 13.84
N LEU A 555 -23.53 -9.79 13.63
CA LEU A 555 -22.89 -9.23 12.44
C LEU A 555 -21.39 -9.56 12.37
N LEU A 556 -20.73 -9.77 13.52
CA LEU A 556 -19.33 -10.24 13.57
C LEU A 556 -19.15 -11.66 13.00
N GLN A 557 -20.23 -12.42 12.75
CA GLN A 557 -20.21 -13.77 12.17
C GLN A 557 -20.22 -13.80 10.62
N ASN A 558 -19.90 -12.69 9.96
CA ASN A 558 -19.79 -12.58 8.50
C ASN A 558 -21.13 -12.79 7.76
N ILE A 559 -22.15 -12.04 8.20
CA ILE A 559 -23.49 -12.00 7.63
C ILE A 559 -23.52 -11.14 6.37
N ASN A 560 -24.04 -11.66 5.25
CA ASN A 560 -24.33 -10.89 4.04
C ASN A 560 -25.45 -9.88 4.30
N LEU A 561 -25.12 -8.59 4.26
CA LEU A 561 -26.02 -7.47 4.52
C LEU A 561 -26.91 -7.11 3.32
N ASN A 562 -26.71 -7.71 2.15
CA ASN A 562 -27.59 -7.54 0.99
C ASN A 562 -28.88 -8.36 1.08
N GLU A 563 -28.97 -9.28 2.04
CA GLU A 563 -30.19 -10.06 2.24
C GLU A 563 -31.36 -9.16 2.65
N ASP A 564 -32.56 -9.57 2.28
CA ASP A 564 -33.80 -8.90 2.65
C ASP A 564 -33.94 -8.83 4.18
N SER A 565 -34.22 -7.65 4.72
CA SER A 565 -34.46 -7.45 6.15
C SER A 565 -35.79 -8.05 6.61
N GLY A 566 -36.72 -8.33 5.69
CA GLY A 566 -38.09 -8.74 6.03
C GLY A 566 -38.95 -7.59 6.58
N LEU A 567 -38.42 -6.37 6.60
CA LEU A 567 -39.09 -5.17 7.10
C LEU A 567 -39.03 -4.06 6.05
N GLY A 568 -40.17 -3.82 5.39
CA GLY A 568 -40.22 -2.97 4.20
C GLY A 568 -39.56 -3.63 2.99
N HIS A 569 -39.04 -2.82 2.05
CA HIS A 569 -38.27 -3.29 0.90
C HIS A 569 -36.74 -3.11 1.12
N PHE A 570 -36.31 -3.05 2.38
CA PHE A 570 -34.93 -2.75 2.74
C PHE A 570 -34.06 -4.01 2.86
N THR A 571 -32.79 -3.89 2.48
CA THR A 571 -31.77 -4.87 2.87
C THR A 571 -31.47 -4.78 4.37
N LEU A 572 -30.87 -5.82 4.95
CA LEU A 572 -30.38 -5.77 6.33
C LEU A 572 -29.43 -4.59 6.57
N GLY A 573 -28.55 -4.28 5.60
CA GLY A 573 -27.66 -3.13 5.66
C GLY A 573 -28.40 -1.80 5.72
N ALA A 574 -29.45 -1.61 4.92
CA ALA A 574 -30.26 -0.39 4.95
C ALA A 574 -31.08 -0.27 6.24
N TYR A 575 -31.66 -1.39 6.71
CA TYR A 575 -32.43 -1.40 7.96
C TYR A 575 -31.55 -1.18 9.21
N LEU A 576 -30.26 -1.56 9.18
CA LEU A 576 -29.32 -1.21 10.24
C LEU A 576 -29.23 0.30 10.47
N ILE A 577 -29.33 1.11 9.41
CA ILE A 577 -29.32 2.57 9.53
C ILE A 577 -30.63 3.09 10.13
N VAL A 578 -31.77 2.51 9.74
CA VAL A 578 -33.07 2.79 10.36
C VAL A 578 -32.98 2.55 11.86
N GLN A 579 -32.46 1.38 12.25
CA GLN A 579 -32.34 0.99 13.64
C GLN A 579 -31.33 1.85 14.40
N ALA A 580 -30.19 2.18 13.79
CA ALA A 580 -29.20 3.08 14.36
C ALA A 580 -29.76 4.50 14.57
N PHE A 581 -30.62 4.98 13.67
CA PHE A 581 -31.29 6.28 13.81
C PHE A 581 -32.30 6.28 14.95
N ILE A 582 -33.12 5.23 15.06
CA ILE A 582 -34.12 5.07 16.13
C ILE A 582 -33.42 5.07 17.50
N SER A 583 -32.31 4.36 17.61
CA SER A 583 -31.59 4.17 18.88
C SER A 583 -30.44 5.17 19.09
N ARG A 584 -30.31 6.21 18.25
CA ARG A 584 -29.15 7.12 18.21
C ARG A 584 -28.78 7.78 19.54
N ASP A 585 -29.77 8.06 20.39
CA ASP A 585 -29.57 8.70 21.69
C ASP A 585 -29.23 7.69 22.81
N SER A 586 -29.30 6.39 22.51
CA SER A 586 -29.14 5.28 23.44
C SER A 586 -27.95 4.36 23.13
N ILE A 587 -27.29 4.55 22.00
CA ILE A 587 -26.13 3.75 21.56
C ILE A 587 -24.83 4.54 21.60
N SER A 588 -23.73 3.83 21.82
CA SER A 588 -22.40 4.45 21.83
C SER A 588 -22.02 4.97 20.44
N SER A 589 -21.19 6.02 20.41
CA SER A 589 -20.62 6.55 19.17
C SER A 589 -19.80 5.52 18.39
N ILE A 590 -19.28 4.48 19.06
CA ILE A 590 -18.51 3.39 18.45
C ILE A 590 -19.42 2.38 17.77
N THR A 591 -20.50 1.96 18.45
CA THR A 591 -21.53 1.09 17.86
C THR A 591 -22.17 1.77 16.64
N LEU A 592 -22.35 3.08 16.71
CA LEU A 592 -22.83 3.88 15.59
C LEU A 592 -21.85 3.86 14.40
N ASP A 593 -20.56 4.15 14.66
CA ASP A 593 -19.49 4.10 13.64
C ASP A 593 -19.37 2.71 13.01
N PHE A 594 -19.53 1.65 13.81
CA PHE A 594 -19.55 0.26 13.36
C PHE A 594 -20.71 -0.02 12.38
N PHE A 595 -21.95 0.33 12.75
CA PHE A 595 -23.11 0.13 11.88
C PHE A 595 -23.03 0.93 10.59
N PHE A 596 -22.61 2.21 10.65
CA PHE A 596 -22.43 3.02 9.45
C PHE A 596 -21.33 2.50 8.53
N THR A 597 -20.24 2.00 9.10
CA THR A 597 -19.13 1.42 8.33
C THR A 597 -19.61 0.19 7.53
N LEU A 598 -20.44 -0.66 8.15
CA LEU A 598 -20.99 -1.86 7.52
C LEU A 598 -22.10 -1.56 6.52
N ALA A 599 -22.99 -0.62 6.84
CA ALA A 599 -24.15 -0.31 6.03
C ALA A 599 -23.86 0.56 4.81
N LYS A 600 -22.77 1.34 4.82
CA LYS A 600 -22.40 2.29 3.75
C LYS A 600 -22.48 1.72 2.32
N PRO A 601 -21.96 0.51 2.00
CA PRO A 601 -22.02 -0.04 0.64
C PRO A 601 -23.45 -0.28 0.14
N HIS A 602 -24.42 -0.32 1.06
CA HIS A 602 -25.84 -0.56 0.80
C HIS A 602 -26.65 0.73 0.79
N LEU A 603 -26.01 1.90 0.95
CA LEU A 603 -26.67 3.20 0.91
C LEU A 603 -26.41 3.88 -0.44
N ASN A 604 -27.49 4.32 -1.07
CA ASN A 604 -27.46 5.26 -2.19
C ASN A 604 -28.54 6.33 -1.97
N GLU A 605 -28.59 7.36 -2.81
CA GLU A 605 -29.51 8.48 -2.63
C GLU A 605 -30.99 8.06 -2.59
N HIS A 606 -31.37 7.06 -3.39
CA HIS A 606 -32.72 6.50 -3.39
C HIS A 606 -33.05 5.82 -2.06
N ILE A 607 -32.16 4.95 -1.57
CA ILE A 607 -32.33 4.22 -0.30
C ILE A 607 -32.34 5.19 0.89
N VAL A 608 -31.50 6.22 0.87
CA VAL A 608 -31.51 7.26 1.92
C VAL A 608 -32.85 7.98 1.94
N GLN A 609 -33.42 8.30 0.78
CA GLN A 609 -34.76 8.90 0.69
C GLN A 609 -35.84 7.96 1.20
N GLU A 610 -35.83 6.68 0.81
CA GLU A 610 -36.79 5.68 1.29
C GLU A 610 -36.71 5.47 2.81
N ILE A 611 -35.49 5.46 3.38
CA ILE A 611 -35.27 5.42 4.83
C ILE A 611 -35.89 6.64 5.51
N CYS A 612 -35.70 7.83 4.93
CA CYS A 612 -36.28 9.06 5.46
C CYS A 612 -37.81 9.09 5.34
N ASP A 613 -38.38 8.55 4.27
CA ASP A 613 -39.83 8.45 4.10
C ASP A 613 -40.46 7.42 5.06
N TYR A 614 -39.70 6.38 5.39
CA TYR A 614 -40.07 5.36 6.38
C TYR A 614 -40.02 5.89 7.84
N LEU A 615 -39.12 6.82 8.13
CA LEU A 615 -38.93 7.40 9.46
C LEU A 615 -39.72 8.72 9.61
N PRO A 616 -40.53 8.90 10.67
CA PRO A 616 -41.36 10.09 10.83
C PRO A 616 -40.59 11.36 11.27
N ASP A 617 -39.26 11.36 11.22
CA ASP A 617 -38.40 12.42 11.76
C ASP A 617 -37.69 13.19 10.65
N SER A 618 -37.99 14.49 10.56
CA SER A 618 -37.43 15.40 9.56
C SER A 618 -35.90 15.59 9.67
N THR A 619 -35.28 15.16 10.76
CA THR A 619 -33.83 15.25 10.99
C THR A 619 -33.06 14.03 10.46
N CYS A 620 -33.75 12.95 10.05
CA CYS A 620 -33.13 11.72 9.57
C CYS A 620 -32.15 11.98 8.41
N HIS A 621 -32.62 12.74 7.43
CA HIS A 621 -31.84 13.10 6.26
C HIS A 621 -30.53 13.81 6.66
N GLU A 622 -30.62 14.85 7.51
CA GLU A 622 -29.45 15.59 7.98
C GLU A 622 -28.46 14.71 8.75
N TRP A 623 -28.97 13.86 9.63
CA TRP A 623 -28.16 12.97 10.45
C TRP A 623 -27.36 11.95 9.63
N ILE A 624 -28.00 11.29 8.64
CA ILE A 624 -27.32 10.32 7.78
C ILE A 624 -26.13 10.97 7.06
N TYR A 625 -26.33 12.16 6.48
CA TYR A 625 -25.25 12.88 5.79
C TYR A 625 -24.15 13.37 6.74
N GLN A 626 -24.49 13.77 7.97
CA GLN A 626 -23.48 14.11 8.98
C GLN A 626 -22.60 12.89 9.29
N GLU A 627 -23.17 11.72 9.54
CA GLU A 627 -22.42 10.49 9.85
C GLU A 627 -21.58 10.00 8.65
N LEU A 628 -22.10 10.10 7.42
CA LEU A 628 -21.33 9.77 6.20
C LEU A 628 -20.08 10.64 6.03
N VAL A 629 -20.17 11.93 6.38
CA VAL A 629 -19.04 12.87 6.34
C VAL A 629 -18.07 12.57 7.49
N LYS A 630 -18.57 12.30 8.70
CA LYS A 630 -17.74 11.89 9.86
C LYS A 630 -16.91 10.65 9.55
N ASP A 631 -17.51 9.63 8.92
CA ASP A 631 -16.80 8.44 8.43
C ASP A 631 -15.66 8.81 7.45
N GLN A 632 -15.90 9.72 6.49
CA GLN A 632 -14.84 10.15 5.57
C GLN A 632 -13.69 10.85 6.30
N PHE A 633 -13.97 11.69 7.30
CA PHE A 633 -12.94 12.37 8.08
C PHE A 633 -12.22 11.43 9.05
N ASN A 634 -12.92 10.44 9.62
CA ASN A 634 -12.31 9.37 10.40
C ASN A 634 -11.35 8.55 9.54
N LYS A 635 -11.73 8.23 8.30
CA LYS A 635 -10.84 7.59 7.30
C LYS A 635 -9.64 8.45 6.95
N ALA A 636 -9.84 9.76 6.81
CA ALA A 636 -8.74 10.69 6.61
C ALA A 636 -7.75 10.61 7.77
N LEU A 637 -8.20 10.68 9.03
CA LEU A 637 -7.34 10.50 10.21
C LEU A 637 -6.56 9.19 10.18
N GLN A 638 -7.13 8.12 9.62
CA GLN A 638 -6.51 6.80 9.43
C GLN A 638 -5.54 6.72 8.23
N GLY A 639 -5.25 7.84 7.56
CA GLY A 639 -4.33 7.94 6.43
C GLY A 639 -4.94 7.55 5.07
N LYS A 640 -6.26 7.35 4.99
CA LYS A 640 -6.96 7.04 3.74
C LYS A 640 -7.42 8.34 3.07
N THR A 641 -7.46 8.36 1.74
CA THR A 641 -8.06 9.50 1.00
C THR A 641 -9.58 9.52 1.22
N PRO A 642 -10.14 10.61 1.77
CA PRO A 642 -11.59 10.73 1.93
C PRO A 642 -12.28 10.76 0.56
N ASP A 643 -13.47 10.17 0.47
CA ASP A 643 -14.30 10.28 -0.73
C ASP A 643 -14.91 11.70 -0.81
N THR A 644 -14.33 12.52 -1.68
CA THR A 644 -14.73 13.91 -1.85
C THR A 644 -16.11 14.07 -2.48
N ALA A 645 -16.61 13.06 -3.20
CA ALA A 645 -17.95 13.10 -3.78
C ALA A 645 -19.02 12.99 -2.69
N ILE A 646 -18.81 12.10 -1.71
CA ILE A 646 -19.71 11.96 -0.55
C ILE A 646 -19.75 13.25 0.26
N ILE A 647 -18.59 13.85 0.52
CA ILE A 647 -18.50 15.12 1.25
C ILE A 647 -19.25 16.23 0.51
N PHE A 648 -19.07 16.33 -0.81
CA PHE A 648 -19.77 17.31 -1.62
C PHE A 648 -21.28 17.11 -1.62
N THR A 649 -21.73 15.87 -1.90
CA THR A 649 -23.15 15.52 -1.91
C THR A 649 -23.78 15.84 -0.56
N ALA A 650 -23.16 15.43 0.54
CA ALA A 650 -23.63 15.73 1.89
C ALA A 650 -23.72 17.24 2.17
N PHE A 651 -22.68 17.99 1.79
CA PHE A 651 -22.67 19.44 2.00
C PHE A 651 -23.76 20.13 1.17
N SER A 652 -23.96 19.74 -0.10
CA SER A 652 -25.02 20.30 -0.94
C SER A 652 -26.44 20.17 -0.37
N LYS A 653 -26.67 19.29 0.62
CA LYS A 653 -27.97 19.10 1.26
C LYS A 653 -28.32 20.18 2.29
N GLY A 654 -27.37 20.99 2.75
CA GLY A 654 -27.67 22.22 3.48
C GLY A 654 -26.83 22.52 4.73
N LYS A 655 -27.14 23.67 5.33
CA LYS A 655 -26.34 24.30 6.39
C LYS A 655 -26.21 23.51 7.68
N THR A 656 -27.25 22.77 8.04
CA THR A 656 -27.32 21.94 9.24
C THR A 656 -26.27 20.84 9.25
N ILE A 657 -25.90 20.31 8.10
CA ILE A 657 -24.91 19.22 7.97
C ILE A 657 -23.50 19.73 8.21
N TRP A 658 -23.06 20.77 7.50
CA TRP A 658 -21.67 21.23 7.65
C TRP A 658 -21.41 22.00 8.95
N ASN A 659 -22.45 22.55 9.60
CA ASN A 659 -22.35 23.17 10.93
C ASN A 659 -22.35 22.16 12.08
N ALA A 660 -22.58 20.88 11.80
CA ALA A 660 -22.57 19.84 12.82
C ALA A 660 -21.21 19.76 13.51
N LYS A 661 -21.23 19.56 14.82
CA LYS A 661 -20.01 19.43 15.62
C LYS A 661 -19.28 18.13 15.30
N TYR A 662 -17.97 18.24 15.23
CA TYR A 662 -16.99 17.18 15.09
C TYR A 662 -15.86 17.45 16.09
N GLY A 663 -16.02 16.94 17.32
CA GLY A 663 -15.14 17.31 18.43
C GLY A 663 -15.28 18.80 18.77
N SER A 664 -14.16 19.52 18.79
CA SER A 664 -14.09 20.96 19.10
C SER A 664 -14.36 21.88 17.89
N ILE A 665 -14.52 21.31 16.69
CA ILE A 665 -14.72 22.03 15.44
C ILE A 665 -15.99 21.56 14.73
N THR A 666 -16.38 22.21 13.64
CA THR A 666 -17.48 21.80 12.75
C THR A 666 -16.99 20.89 11.62
N LEU A 667 -17.91 20.20 10.95
CA LEU A 667 -17.58 19.42 9.75
C LEU A 667 -17.02 20.30 8.62
N ALA A 668 -17.48 21.54 8.47
CA ALA A 668 -16.93 22.50 7.53
C ALA A 668 -15.46 22.85 7.84
N GLU A 669 -15.18 23.25 9.08
CA GLU A 669 -13.82 23.58 9.54
C GLU A 669 -12.88 22.37 9.38
N ARG A 670 -13.40 21.16 9.67
CA ARG A 670 -12.66 19.91 9.49
C ARG A 670 -12.31 19.66 8.02
N ALA A 671 -13.25 19.91 7.11
CA ALA A 671 -13.07 19.72 5.69
C ALA A 671 -11.97 20.64 5.12
N VAL A 672 -11.92 21.89 5.57
CA VAL A 672 -10.87 22.86 5.20
C VAL A 672 -9.50 22.37 5.66
N PHE A 673 -9.40 21.90 6.91
CA PHE A 673 -8.15 21.38 7.44
C PHE A 673 -7.69 20.10 6.74
N GLU A 674 -8.61 19.19 6.42
CA GLU A 674 -8.27 17.97 5.67
C GLU A 674 -7.85 18.26 4.22
N ALA A 675 -8.42 19.29 3.58
CA ALA A 675 -7.95 19.75 2.28
C ALA A 675 -6.49 20.23 2.33
N TYR A 676 -6.09 20.95 3.38
CA TYR A 676 -4.69 21.32 3.62
C TYR A 676 -3.80 20.10 3.87
N ARG A 677 -4.19 19.23 4.82
CA ARG A 677 -3.40 18.06 5.22
C ARG A 677 -3.16 17.09 4.07
N ALA A 678 -4.17 16.91 3.20
CA ALA A 678 -4.07 16.09 2.01
C ALA A 678 -3.46 16.83 0.80
N ASN A 679 -3.10 18.12 0.93
CA ASN A 679 -2.74 19.01 -0.17
C ASN A 679 -3.70 18.90 -1.36
N ASN A 680 -5.01 18.85 -1.07
CA ASN A 680 -6.08 18.63 -2.03
C ASN A 680 -6.84 19.94 -2.31
N PRO A 681 -6.40 20.74 -3.30
CA PRO A 681 -7.04 22.00 -3.63
C PRO A 681 -8.47 21.84 -4.17
N LYS A 682 -8.81 20.67 -4.74
CA LYS A 682 -10.17 20.39 -5.24
C LYS A 682 -11.17 20.27 -4.09
N LEU A 683 -10.79 19.59 -3.01
CA LEU A 683 -11.64 19.50 -1.81
C LEU A 683 -11.87 20.89 -1.20
N LEU A 684 -10.83 21.71 -1.14
CA LEU A 684 -10.95 23.11 -0.69
C LEU A 684 -11.93 23.89 -1.56
N GLU A 685 -11.80 23.77 -2.89
CA GLU A 685 -12.64 24.46 -3.88
C GLU A 685 -14.13 24.06 -3.75
N ILE A 686 -14.38 22.76 -3.59
CA ILE A 686 -15.71 22.18 -3.36
C ILE A 686 -16.34 22.74 -2.09
N VAL A 687 -15.63 22.69 -0.96
CA VAL A 687 -16.14 23.12 0.35
C VAL A 687 -16.46 24.61 0.33
N PHE A 688 -15.55 25.45 -0.16
CA PHE A 688 -15.76 26.90 -0.18
C PHE A 688 -16.83 27.33 -1.19
N THR A 689 -17.03 26.58 -2.28
CA THR A 689 -18.11 26.85 -3.24
C THR A 689 -19.49 26.67 -2.60
N GLU A 690 -19.71 25.59 -1.84
CA GLU A 690 -20.98 25.36 -1.15
C GLU A 690 -21.23 26.33 0.01
N LEU A 691 -20.19 26.68 0.77
CA LEU A 691 -20.30 27.67 1.86
C LEU A 691 -20.65 29.07 1.32
N ARG A 692 -20.09 29.46 0.16
CA ARG A 692 -20.37 30.75 -0.50
C ARG A 692 -21.78 30.85 -1.06
N LYS A 693 -22.33 29.78 -1.66
CA LYS A 693 -23.73 29.74 -2.12
C LYS A 693 -24.72 30.14 -1.01
N ASN A 694 -24.31 30.01 0.25
CA ASN A 694 -25.11 30.26 1.44
C ASN A 694 -24.64 31.49 2.25
N ASN A 695 -23.80 32.37 1.68
CA ASN A 695 -23.26 33.59 2.30
C ASN A 695 -22.58 33.37 3.68
N LEU A 696 -21.87 32.25 3.85
CA LEU A 696 -21.14 31.95 5.09
C LEU A 696 -19.64 32.20 4.93
N SER A 697 -19.03 32.88 5.91
CA SER A 697 -17.58 33.07 6.01
C SER A 697 -16.97 32.07 7.00
N VAL A 698 -15.74 31.63 6.70
CA VAL A 698 -14.95 30.75 7.56
C VAL A 698 -13.71 31.52 8.00
N ASP A 699 -13.50 31.63 9.31
CA ASP A 699 -12.29 32.24 9.88
C ASP A 699 -11.15 31.22 9.90
N VAL A 700 -10.19 31.39 8.98
CA VAL A 700 -9.06 30.46 8.80
C VAL A 700 -8.12 30.49 10.01
N ASP A 701 -7.96 31.65 10.66
CA ASP A 701 -7.11 31.79 11.84
C ASP A 701 -7.76 31.17 13.07
N GLU A 702 -9.09 31.23 13.17
CA GLU A 702 -9.84 30.52 14.21
C GLU A 702 -9.73 29.00 14.04
N ILE A 703 -9.79 28.48 12.80
CA ILE A 703 -9.57 27.05 12.52
C ILE A 703 -8.15 26.63 12.93
N ALA A 704 -7.13 27.40 12.54
CA ALA A 704 -5.74 27.10 12.86
C ALA A 704 -5.55 26.94 14.38
N LYS A 705 -6.12 27.88 15.16
CA LYS A 705 -6.11 27.84 16.63
C LYS A 705 -6.83 26.62 17.19
N LYS A 706 -8.04 26.32 16.72
CA LYS A 706 -8.83 25.16 17.20
C LYS A 706 -8.15 23.82 16.89
N MET A 707 -7.35 23.75 15.84
CA MET A 707 -6.64 22.54 15.40
C MET A 707 -5.22 22.42 15.96
N GLY A 708 -4.74 23.41 16.74
CA GLY A 708 -3.38 23.41 17.29
C GLY A 708 -2.28 23.61 16.24
N GLU A 709 -2.62 24.14 15.06
CA GLU A 709 -1.67 24.43 13.99
C GLU A 709 -1.15 25.86 14.16
N ASN A 710 0.04 26.00 14.75
CA ASN A 710 0.70 27.29 14.99
C ASN A 710 1.59 27.73 13.82
N SER A 711 1.65 26.96 12.72
CA SER A 711 2.45 27.33 11.56
C SER A 711 1.72 28.33 10.65
N PRO A 712 2.37 29.44 10.24
CA PRO A 712 1.82 30.35 9.23
C PRO A 712 1.64 29.68 7.85
N LYS A 713 2.12 28.43 7.69
CA LYS A 713 1.96 27.64 6.46
C LYS A 713 0.52 27.25 6.17
N PHE A 714 -0.33 27.04 7.18
CA PHE A 714 -1.74 26.69 6.96
C PHE A 714 -2.53 27.88 6.43
N SER A 715 -2.55 29.01 7.18
CA SER A 715 -3.23 30.23 6.75
C SER A 715 -2.74 30.69 5.38
N SER A 716 -1.42 30.75 5.17
CA SER A 716 -0.84 31.11 3.86
C SER A 716 -1.24 30.14 2.74
N TRP A 717 -1.31 28.83 2.99
CA TRP A 717 -1.71 27.86 1.96
C TRP A 717 -3.18 28.00 1.56
N VAL A 718 -4.06 28.28 2.53
CA VAL A 718 -5.49 28.48 2.33
C VAL A 718 -5.75 29.82 1.66
N GLU A 719 -5.18 30.91 2.18
CA GLU A 719 -5.33 32.29 1.66
C GLU A 719 -4.88 32.40 0.20
N VAL A 720 -3.68 31.93 -0.14
CA VAL A 720 -3.16 31.97 -1.53
C VAL A 720 -4.08 31.22 -2.50
N ARG A 721 -4.75 30.17 -2.04
CA ARG A 721 -5.68 29.39 -2.87
C ARG A 721 -7.06 30.03 -2.96
N LEU A 722 -7.54 30.63 -1.87
CA LEU A 722 -8.78 31.40 -1.85
C LEU A 722 -8.67 32.64 -2.73
N GLU A 723 -7.57 33.39 -2.64
CA GLU A 723 -7.28 34.53 -3.53
C GLU A 723 -7.30 34.09 -4.99
N LYS A 724 -6.61 32.99 -5.32
CA LYS A 724 -6.64 32.44 -6.68
C LYS A 724 -8.05 32.04 -7.09
N MET A 725 -8.82 31.36 -6.25
CA MET A 725 -10.21 30.99 -6.55
C MET A 725 -11.12 32.20 -6.76
N GLU A 726 -10.97 33.25 -5.96
CA GLU A 726 -11.70 34.51 -6.10
C GLU A 726 -11.40 35.19 -7.43
N LEU A 727 -10.15 35.21 -7.84
CA LEU A 727 -9.75 35.75 -9.13
C LEU A 727 -10.37 34.96 -10.30
N HIS A 728 -10.48 33.62 -10.22
CA HIS A 728 -11.19 32.83 -11.24
C HIS A 728 -12.69 33.17 -11.29
N HIS A 729 -13.33 33.38 -10.13
CA HIS A 729 -14.75 33.71 -10.06
C HIS A 729 -15.04 35.14 -10.56
N LEU A 730 -14.22 36.11 -10.18
CA LEU A 730 -14.31 37.48 -10.68
C LEU A 730 -14.15 37.52 -12.19
N LEU A 731 -13.16 36.79 -12.71
CA LEU A 731 -12.94 36.65 -14.15
C LEU A 731 -14.15 36.02 -14.86
N LYS A 732 -14.73 34.96 -14.29
CA LYS A 732 -15.93 34.31 -14.84
C LYS A 732 -17.16 35.22 -14.84
N ASN A 733 -17.37 35.99 -13.77
CA ASN A 733 -18.45 36.98 -13.70
C ASN A 733 -18.25 38.07 -14.74
N GLU A 734 -17.04 38.60 -14.88
CA GLU A 734 -16.73 39.64 -15.85
C GLU A 734 -16.95 39.14 -17.29
N PHE A 735 -16.54 37.90 -17.56
CA PHE A 735 -16.76 37.23 -18.83
C PHE A 735 -18.23 36.94 -19.14
N SER A 736 -19.08 36.83 -18.12
CA SER A 736 -20.53 36.69 -18.29
C SER A 736 -21.18 37.97 -18.81
N ASN A 737 -20.51 39.13 -18.70
CA ASN A 737 -20.97 40.40 -19.27
C ASN A 737 -20.79 40.49 -20.80
N GLY A 738 -20.20 39.47 -21.43
CA GLY A 738 -20.10 39.40 -22.90
C GLY A 738 -19.34 40.61 -23.47
N PRO A 739 -19.86 41.30 -24.50
CA PRO A 739 -19.23 42.51 -25.06
C PRO A 739 -19.08 43.68 -24.09
N SER A 740 -19.72 43.63 -22.92
CA SER A 740 -19.63 44.67 -21.89
C SER A 740 -18.62 44.35 -20.79
N ALA A 741 -17.80 43.31 -20.96
CA ALA A 741 -16.76 42.94 -19.99
C ALA A 741 -15.69 44.05 -19.86
N ASP A 742 -15.36 44.44 -18.63
CA ASP A 742 -14.29 45.38 -18.34
C ASP A 742 -12.91 44.73 -18.48
N LEU A 743 -12.30 44.93 -19.65
CA LEU A 743 -10.99 44.37 -19.96
C LEU A 743 -9.83 44.97 -19.16
N ILE A 744 -10.01 46.14 -18.54
CA ILE A 744 -9.01 46.69 -17.62
C ILE A 744 -9.02 45.89 -16.32
N THR A 745 -10.20 45.54 -15.82
CA THR A 745 -10.36 44.68 -14.65
C THR A 745 -9.89 43.26 -14.94
N VAL A 746 -10.19 42.71 -16.12
CA VAL A 746 -9.64 41.42 -16.59
C VAL A 746 -8.11 41.45 -16.60
N ARG A 747 -7.49 42.48 -17.19
CA ARG A 747 -6.02 42.62 -17.21
C ARG A 747 -5.43 42.63 -15.81
N LYS A 748 -5.97 43.44 -14.90
CA LYS A 748 -5.53 43.50 -13.51
C LYS A 748 -5.62 42.14 -12.81
N ILE A 749 -6.68 41.38 -13.07
CA ILE A 749 -6.86 40.03 -12.52
C ILE A 749 -5.79 39.08 -13.07
N LEU A 750 -5.46 39.15 -14.36
CA LEU A 750 -4.44 38.30 -14.99
C LEU A 750 -3.02 38.60 -14.50
N GLU A 751 -2.71 39.88 -14.26
CA GLU A 751 -1.42 40.33 -13.71
C GLU A 751 -1.14 39.74 -12.30
N LEU A 752 -2.18 39.28 -11.59
CA LEU A 752 -2.06 38.62 -10.28
C LEU A 752 -1.75 37.10 -10.36
N GLY A 753 -1.62 36.52 -11.57
CA GLY A 753 -1.10 35.15 -11.76
C GLY A 753 -2.14 34.03 -11.58
N VAL A 754 -3.22 34.09 -12.37
CA VAL A 754 -4.34 33.13 -12.38
C VAL A 754 -4.09 31.97 -13.36
N ASN A 755 -4.55 30.75 -13.04
CA ASN A 755 -4.46 29.62 -13.97
C ASN A 755 -5.59 29.67 -15.01
N LEU A 756 -5.22 29.87 -16.27
CA LEU A 756 -6.18 30.08 -17.37
C LEU A 756 -6.57 28.81 -18.12
N ASP A 757 -5.98 27.66 -17.77
CA ASP A 757 -6.18 26.40 -18.49
C ASP A 757 -7.43 25.63 -18.01
N LYS A 758 -8.15 26.14 -16.98
CA LYS A 758 -9.42 25.59 -16.51
C LYS A 758 -10.57 25.93 -17.48
N ASN A 759 -11.49 24.98 -17.70
CA ASN A 759 -12.75 25.23 -18.42
C ASN A 759 -13.51 26.37 -17.70
N SER A 760 -13.93 27.38 -18.46
CA SER A 760 -14.63 28.56 -17.94
C SER A 760 -16.01 28.24 -17.37
N GLY A 761 -16.64 27.14 -17.80
CA GLY A 761 -18.04 26.83 -17.53
C GLY A 761 -18.98 27.92 -18.06
N LEU A 762 -18.56 28.62 -19.11
CA LEU A 762 -19.33 29.56 -19.93
C LEU A 762 -19.62 28.90 -21.30
N ARG A 763 -20.24 29.63 -22.24
CA ARG A 763 -20.61 29.07 -23.56
C ARG A 763 -19.40 28.49 -24.29
N ASN A 764 -19.64 27.43 -25.08
CA ASN A 764 -18.71 26.81 -26.03
C ASN A 764 -17.50 26.07 -25.42
N ASP A 765 -17.55 25.68 -24.14
CA ASP A 765 -16.51 24.90 -23.45
C ASP A 765 -15.09 25.50 -23.51
N LEU A 766 -14.99 26.82 -23.71
CA LEU A 766 -13.71 27.53 -23.75
C LEU A 766 -13.06 27.55 -22.36
N THR A 767 -11.74 27.50 -22.30
CA THR A 767 -11.01 27.81 -21.07
C THR A 767 -11.12 29.29 -20.73
N LEU A 768 -10.83 29.67 -19.47
CA LEU A 768 -10.78 31.09 -19.10
C LEU A 768 -9.77 31.85 -19.96
N GLY A 769 -8.65 31.23 -20.35
CA GLY A 769 -7.67 31.85 -21.23
C GLY A 769 -8.20 32.06 -22.66
N GLU A 770 -8.84 31.04 -23.22
CA GLU A 770 -9.46 31.15 -24.56
C GLU A 770 -10.55 32.22 -24.57
N TYR A 771 -11.33 32.32 -23.50
CA TYR A 771 -12.35 33.35 -23.36
C TYR A 771 -11.77 34.76 -23.21
N THR A 772 -10.61 34.93 -22.56
CA THR A 772 -9.87 36.20 -22.56
C THR A 772 -9.54 36.64 -23.98
N ILE A 773 -9.05 35.72 -24.83
CA ILE A 773 -8.70 36.04 -26.23
C ILE A 773 -9.95 36.37 -27.05
N ALA A 774 -11.03 35.61 -26.86
CA ALA A 774 -12.32 35.90 -27.50
C ALA A 774 -12.83 37.29 -27.12
N GLN A 775 -12.75 37.67 -25.84
CA GLN A 775 -13.17 38.97 -25.35
C GLN A 775 -12.26 40.11 -25.83
N ALA A 776 -10.95 39.88 -25.90
CA ALA A 776 -10.00 40.82 -26.48
C ALA A 776 -10.28 41.05 -27.98
N PHE A 777 -10.68 40.01 -28.71
CA PHE A 777 -11.09 40.14 -30.11
C PHE A 777 -12.42 40.90 -30.27
N ILE A 778 -13.42 40.60 -29.43
CA ILE A 778 -14.72 41.30 -29.44
C ILE A 778 -14.52 42.80 -29.22
N ASN A 779 -13.64 43.18 -28.30
CA ASN A 779 -13.41 44.56 -27.90
C ASN A 779 -12.14 45.18 -28.53
N LYS A 780 -11.61 44.59 -29.60
CA LYS A 780 -10.31 44.97 -30.20
C LYS A 780 -10.22 46.46 -30.59
N ASP A 781 -11.34 47.06 -30.96
CA ASP A 781 -11.41 48.47 -31.37
C ASP A 781 -11.59 49.43 -30.19
N SER A 782 -11.79 48.91 -28.98
CA SER A 782 -12.10 49.66 -27.74
C SER A 782 -11.02 49.52 -26.66
N ILE A 783 -9.94 48.77 -26.90
CA ILE A 783 -8.82 48.59 -25.96
C ILE A 783 -7.49 49.06 -26.54
N SER A 784 -6.53 49.39 -25.68
CA SER A 784 -5.21 49.83 -26.12
C SER A 784 -4.41 48.70 -26.77
N ALA A 785 -3.54 49.05 -27.74
CA ALA A 785 -2.63 48.09 -28.37
C ALA A 785 -1.75 47.34 -27.36
N ASP A 786 -1.36 48.02 -26.27
CA ASP A 786 -0.62 47.43 -25.15
C ASP A 786 -1.44 46.35 -24.39
N THR A 787 -2.73 46.60 -24.14
CA THR A 787 -3.62 45.64 -23.49
C THR A 787 -3.89 44.43 -24.38
N LEU A 788 -4.06 44.66 -25.69
CA LEU A 788 -4.22 43.60 -26.66
C LEU A 788 -2.96 42.72 -26.74
N ALA A 789 -1.77 43.33 -26.84
CA ALA A 789 -0.49 42.63 -26.83
C ALA A 789 -0.32 41.79 -25.55
N PHE A 790 -0.60 42.36 -24.38
CA PHE A 790 -0.54 41.66 -23.10
C PHE A 790 -1.36 40.36 -23.10
N PHE A 791 -2.61 40.38 -23.58
CA PHE A 791 -3.45 39.18 -23.63
C PHE A 791 -2.90 38.11 -24.57
N PHE A 792 -2.40 38.51 -25.75
CA PHE A 792 -1.82 37.58 -26.72
C PHE A 792 -0.47 37.03 -26.28
N ASP A 793 0.37 37.82 -25.60
CA ASP A 793 1.65 37.34 -25.06
C ASP A 793 1.43 36.38 -23.89
N THR A 794 0.41 36.65 -23.05
CA THR A 794 0.10 35.84 -21.87
C THR A 794 -0.56 34.50 -22.24
N ILE A 795 -1.38 34.46 -23.29
CA ILE A 795 -2.25 33.31 -23.60
C ILE A 795 -2.08 32.78 -25.02
N GLY A 796 -1.76 33.65 -25.98
CA GLY A 796 -1.69 33.33 -27.40
C GLY A 796 -0.68 32.24 -27.74
N ILE A 797 0.38 32.09 -26.94
CA ILE A 797 1.38 31.00 -27.07
C ILE A 797 0.73 29.60 -26.94
N LYS A 798 -0.41 29.49 -26.25
CA LYS A 798 -1.12 28.21 -26.02
C LYS A 798 -2.24 27.94 -27.04
N LEU A 799 -2.46 28.82 -28.02
CA LEU A 799 -3.47 28.64 -29.06
C LEU A 799 -2.93 27.74 -30.17
N ASN A 800 -3.68 26.68 -30.50
CA ASN A 800 -3.41 25.83 -31.66
C ASN A 800 -4.47 26.08 -32.76
N PRO A 801 -4.26 25.58 -33.99
CA PRO A 801 -5.19 25.84 -35.11
C PRO A 801 -6.63 25.42 -34.84
N GLU A 802 -6.84 24.33 -34.09
CA GLU A 802 -8.19 23.87 -33.73
C GLU A 802 -8.88 24.82 -32.73
N LYS A 803 -8.14 25.36 -31.77
CA LYS A 803 -8.64 26.32 -30.78
C LYS A 803 -8.90 27.70 -31.35
N ILE A 804 -8.15 28.13 -32.37
CA ILE A 804 -8.39 29.39 -33.08
C ILE A 804 -9.66 29.31 -33.94
N LYS A 805 -9.98 28.11 -34.43
CA LYS A 805 -11.19 27.86 -35.23
C LYS A 805 -12.45 27.80 -34.38
N LYS A 806 -12.35 27.30 -33.15
CA LYS A 806 -13.42 27.35 -32.14
C LYS A 806 -13.62 28.79 -31.67
#